data_AF-A0A3Q2DT40-F1
#
_entry.id   AF-A0A3Q2DT40-F1
#
_cell.length_a   1.000
_cell.length_b   1.000
_cell.length_c   1.000
_cell.angle_alpha   90.00
_cell.angle_beta   90.00
_cell.angle_gamma   90.00
#
_symmetry.space_group_name_H-M   'P 1'
#
loop_
_entity.id
_entity.type
_entity.pdbx_description
1 polymer ?
#
loop_
_entity_poly.entity_id
_entity_poly.type
_entity_poly.pdbx_seq_one_letter_code
_entity_poly.pdbx_strand_id
1 'polypeptide(L)'
;MSDSEDMTEFASIVERIERGEVPIKNIERELICPICKELFTHPLILPCQHSVCHKCVKELLMLNYEDSFDAGSESSVPGSPRSRVPSPSMERLDRLVRSGSISSPGWRRGSVTPRVTAIPCPGCQHDIDLGERGISMLFRNFTLESIVERYRQAARAAVAIMCNICKPPNQQEATKSCMDCKASYCNECFKLHHPWGTPKAQHEYVGPTTNFRPKVLMCPEHEMEKVNMYCEVCRRPVCHLCKLGGSHANHKVTSMSSAYKILKEKLAKSIHYLISKEDQVRTQITELDRLINQTEENGQVAERQANEHFERLFETLQERKSEMLRSIEQSRNRRIDQLKGQVEEYRGMLENSGLVGYAQEVLKETDQSCFVQTAKQLHVRIQKATESLKTFHPSADPCFDEFVLDTSKEETLLKEMCFGGVPDPPLIDFSQSRVYNEASICWRLPDDHLPTDHHVLEYRKLGGPSQPPSHEDTEDGCVWRATDRVYGSSAVVQDLQPDSRYAFRVRSCRNSMFSPYSPEVSFHTPPAPVFSFLFSDKCGFSTERLILNNRRDTVESVAGMAFLLAAERVQMGSYLGLDYIIGDTGISQGRHYWAFKVEPYSYMVKVGVASDTKLIEWFHNPRDTSSPRYDHDSGHDSGSEDACYELSQPFTLITLGMGKLFIPKASSSSSVSNANVSSGDPGNRVLPMPQRLGICLDYDAHRVYFYDADTMRCLFERQVDCSGTMFPAFGLMGSGKVQLEEFITAKKLTF
;
A
#
# COMPACT_ATOMS: atom_id res chain seq x y z
N MET A 1 5.57 -33.08 -52.95
CA MET A 1 7.02 -32.74 -52.86
C MET A 1 7.37 -32.00 -51.57
N SER A 2 6.42 -31.72 -50.66
CA SER A 2 6.67 -31.06 -49.36
C SER A 2 7.07 -31.99 -48.21
N ASP A 3 6.80 -33.29 -48.32
CA ASP A 3 7.07 -34.27 -47.24
C ASP A 3 8.56 -34.65 -47.10
N SER A 4 9.40 -34.32 -48.09
CA SER A 4 10.84 -34.61 -48.07
C SER A 4 11.67 -33.51 -47.41
N GLU A 5 11.23 -32.25 -47.49
CA GLU A 5 11.98 -31.08 -46.97
C GLU A 5 11.91 -30.99 -45.44
N ASP A 6 10.75 -31.27 -44.83
CA ASP A 6 10.58 -31.31 -43.37
C ASP A 6 11.37 -32.45 -42.70
N MET A 7 11.57 -33.57 -43.41
CA MET A 7 12.38 -34.70 -42.93
C MET A 7 13.88 -34.39 -42.97
N THR A 8 14.34 -33.56 -43.91
CA THR A 8 15.73 -33.11 -43.99
C THR A 8 16.09 -32.08 -42.93
N GLU A 9 15.15 -31.19 -42.55
CA GLU A 9 15.38 -30.21 -41.48
C GLU A 9 15.45 -30.88 -40.10
N PHE A 10 14.60 -31.90 -39.87
CA PHE A 10 14.70 -32.74 -38.67
C PHE A 10 16.00 -33.54 -38.63
N ALA A 11 16.43 -34.11 -39.76
CA ALA A 11 17.70 -34.82 -39.84
C ALA A 11 18.88 -33.88 -39.49
N SER A 12 18.85 -32.64 -39.97
CA SER A 12 19.84 -31.61 -39.62
C SER A 12 19.86 -31.27 -38.13
N ILE A 13 18.69 -31.14 -37.47
CA ILE A 13 18.63 -30.89 -36.02
C ILE A 13 19.17 -32.09 -35.22
N VAL A 14 18.79 -33.31 -35.60
CA VAL A 14 19.31 -34.54 -34.97
C VAL A 14 20.81 -34.66 -35.19
N GLU A 15 21.29 -34.36 -36.38
CA GLU A 15 22.70 -34.41 -36.74
C GLU A 15 23.52 -33.34 -35.97
N ARG A 16 22.97 -32.15 -35.73
CA ARG A 16 23.60 -31.11 -34.88
C ARG A 16 23.64 -31.50 -33.39
N ILE A 17 22.62 -32.20 -32.91
CA ILE A 17 22.58 -32.77 -31.55
C ILE A 17 23.60 -33.93 -31.44
N GLU A 18 23.70 -34.79 -32.45
CA GLU A 18 24.65 -35.91 -32.51
C GLU A 18 26.11 -35.45 -32.67
N ARG A 19 26.34 -34.32 -33.35
CA ARG A 19 27.66 -33.66 -33.49
C ARG A 19 28.08 -32.88 -32.23
N GLY A 20 27.24 -32.80 -31.20
CA GLY A 20 27.57 -32.17 -29.92
C GLY A 20 27.54 -30.64 -29.93
N GLU A 21 26.91 -30.01 -30.93
CA GLU A 21 26.79 -28.55 -31.03
C GLU A 21 25.77 -27.98 -30.02
N VAL A 22 24.89 -28.82 -29.47
CA VAL A 22 24.05 -28.49 -28.31
C VAL A 22 24.71 -29.09 -27.07
N PRO A 23 25.12 -28.30 -26.07
CA PRO A 23 25.80 -28.83 -24.89
C PRO A 23 24.87 -29.77 -24.10
N ILE A 24 25.16 -31.07 -24.11
CA ILE A 24 24.47 -32.15 -23.35
C ILE A 24 24.62 -31.99 -21.81
N LYS A 25 25.22 -30.87 -21.36
CA LYS A 25 25.76 -30.64 -20.01
C LYS A 25 24.73 -30.70 -18.86
N ASN A 26 23.44 -30.90 -19.14
CA ASN A 26 22.40 -31.04 -18.10
C ASN A 26 21.31 -32.09 -18.40
N ILE A 27 21.49 -33.02 -19.35
CA ILE A 27 20.48 -34.07 -19.60
C ILE A 27 20.25 -34.95 -18.36
N GLU A 28 21.25 -35.08 -17.49
CA GLU A 28 21.18 -35.88 -16.27
C GLU A 28 20.00 -35.48 -15.37
N ARG A 29 19.68 -34.19 -15.27
CA ARG A 29 18.53 -33.70 -14.48
C ARG A 29 17.20 -34.25 -14.99
N GLU A 30 17.06 -34.45 -16.29
CA GLU A 30 15.86 -34.99 -16.93
C GLU A 30 15.76 -36.52 -16.81
N LEU A 31 16.85 -37.20 -16.41
CA LEU A 31 16.93 -38.66 -16.30
C LEU A 31 16.84 -39.17 -14.86
N ILE A 32 16.74 -38.26 -13.88
CA ILE A 32 16.66 -38.57 -12.45
C ILE A 32 15.20 -38.61 -12.00
N CYS A 33 14.86 -39.66 -11.23
CA CYS A 33 13.56 -39.76 -10.60
C CYS A 33 13.44 -38.74 -9.44
N PRO A 34 12.36 -37.94 -9.38
CA PRO A 34 12.21 -36.91 -8.34
C PRO A 34 12.07 -37.48 -6.92
N ILE A 35 11.72 -38.77 -6.78
CA ILE A 35 11.53 -39.43 -5.48
C ILE A 35 12.84 -40.07 -5.00
N CYS A 36 13.38 -41.06 -5.73
CA CYS A 36 14.57 -41.77 -5.28
C CYS A 36 15.89 -41.04 -5.59
N LYS A 37 15.85 -39.92 -6.34
CA LYS A 37 17.02 -39.14 -6.78
C LYS A 37 18.08 -39.94 -7.57
N GLU A 38 17.69 -41.12 -8.04
CA GLU A 38 18.47 -42.01 -8.90
C GLU A 38 17.95 -41.99 -10.34
N LEU A 39 18.78 -42.44 -11.28
CA LEU A 39 18.36 -42.65 -12.67
C LEU A 39 17.12 -43.56 -12.74
N PHE A 40 16.13 -43.20 -13.57
CA PHE A 40 14.85 -43.93 -13.62
C PHE A 40 15.02 -45.44 -13.80
N THR A 41 14.26 -46.21 -13.01
CA THR A 41 14.13 -47.67 -13.12
C THR A 41 12.66 -48.03 -13.28
N HIS A 42 12.31 -48.67 -14.39
CA HIS A 42 10.93 -48.96 -14.77
C HIS A 42 9.97 -47.75 -14.61
N PRO A 43 10.22 -46.63 -15.30
CA PRO A 43 9.42 -45.42 -15.17
C PRO A 43 7.97 -45.63 -15.64
N LEU A 44 7.03 -45.08 -14.88
CA LEU A 44 5.60 -44.99 -15.20
C LEU A 44 5.22 -43.55 -15.51
N ILE A 45 4.38 -43.35 -16.51
CA ILE A 45 3.83 -42.05 -16.91
C ILE A 45 2.55 -41.81 -16.12
N LEU A 46 2.55 -40.76 -15.30
CA LEU A 46 1.40 -40.28 -14.58
C LEU A 46 0.45 -39.51 -15.52
N PRO A 47 -0.86 -39.40 -15.21
CA PRO A 47 -1.82 -38.57 -15.96
C PRO A 47 -1.40 -37.11 -16.17
N CYS A 48 -0.62 -36.54 -15.24
CA CYS A 48 -0.02 -35.21 -15.37
C CYS A 48 1.25 -35.17 -16.26
N GLN A 49 1.54 -36.26 -17.00
CA GLN A 49 2.68 -36.45 -17.92
C GLN A 49 4.08 -36.53 -17.28
N HIS A 50 4.17 -36.48 -15.95
CA HIS A 50 5.43 -36.70 -15.23
C HIS A 50 5.74 -38.19 -15.11
N SER A 51 7.03 -38.54 -15.08
CA SER A 51 7.49 -39.92 -14.91
C SER A 51 7.99 -40.19 -13.50
N VAL A 52 7.66 -41.35 -12.95
CA VAL A 52 8.12 -41.82 -11.62
C VAL A 52 8.45 -43.32 -11.69
N CYS A 53 9.47 -43.80 -10.99
CA CYS A 53 9.81 -45.23 -10.94
C CYS A 53 8.65 -46.05 -10.37
N HIS A 54 8.38 -47.23 -10.95
CA HIS A 54 7.31 -48.13 -10.47
C HIS A 54 7.43 -48.44 -8.97
N LYS A 55 8.66 -48.64 -8.46
CA LYS A 55 8.91 -48.87 -7.03
C LYS A 55 8.48 -47.67 -6.18
N CYS A 56 8.84 -46.46 -6.61
CA CYS A 56 8.53 -45.24 -5.88
C CYS A 56 7.04 -44.90 -5.88
N VAL A 57 6.31 -45.17 -6.98
CA VAL A 57 4.83 -45.06 -7.00
C VAL A 57 4.19 -46.03 -6.02
N LYS A 58 4.71 -47.27 -5.94
CA LYS A 58 4.23 -48.27 -4.98
C LYS A 58 4.49 -47.86 -3.53
N GLU A 59 5.66 -47.27 -3.26
CA GLU A 59 6.00 -46.74 -1.93
C GLU A 59 5.10 -45.56 -1.53
N LEU A 60 4.82 -44.62 -2.43
CA LEU A 60 3.89 -43.51 -2.18
C LEU A 60 2.48 -44.00 -1.83
N LEU A 61 1.98 -45.04 -2.51
CA LEU A 61 0.68 -45.63 -2.21
C LEU A 61 0.63 -46.35 -0.86
N MET A 62 1.75 -46.91 -0.40
CA MET A 62 1.85 -47.55 0.92
C MET A 62 1.92 -46.51 2.04
N LEU A 63 2.60 -45.38 1.83
CA LEU A 63 2.68 -44.28 2.80
C LEU A 63 1.30 -43.63 3.03
N ASN A 64 0.52 -43.41 1.97
CA ASN A 64 -0.85 -42.88 2.08
C ASN A 64 -1.83 -43.86 2.78
N TYR A 65 -1.48 -45.14 2.91
CA TYR A 65 -2.32 -46.14 3.58
C TYR A 65 -2.14 -46.12 5.11
N GLU A 66 -0.95 -45.75 5.61
CA GLU A 66 -0.66 -45.62 7.05
C GLU A 66 -1.28 -44.35 7.65
N ASP A 67 -1.38 -43.25 6.89
CA ASP A 67 -2.02 -41.99 7.34
C ASP A 67 -3.55 -42.08 7.50
N SER A 68 -4.19 -43.16 7.01
CA SER A 68 -5.65 -43.34 7.10
C SER A 68 -6.13 -43.90 8.46
N PHE A 69 -5.23 -44.19 9.40
CA PHE A 69 -5.56 -44.80 10.70
C PHE A 69 -5.39 -43.91 11.93
N ASP A 70 -5.11 -42.61 11.79
CA ASP A 70 -5.02 -41.73 12.96
C ASP A 70 -5.77 -40.40 12.76
N ALA A 71 -7.08 -40.45 12.98
CA ALA A 71 -7.91 -39.27 13.22
C ALA A 71 -8.72 -39.51 14.50
N GLY A 72 -8.05 -39.42 15.65
CA GLY A 72 -8.69 -39.49 16.95
C GLY A 72 -7.79 -39.02 18.10
N SER A 73 -8.10 -37.83 18.63
CA SER A 73 -7.82 -37.31 19.98
C SER A 73 -6.62 -36.37 20.22
N GLU A 74 -6.78 -35.55 21.25
CA GLU A 74 -6.41 -34.13 21.38
C GLU A 74 -5.08 -33.83 22.10
N SER A 75 -4.55 -32.63 21.82
CA SER A 75 -3.82 -31.71 22.72
C SER A 75 -2.55 -32.15 23.47
N SER A 76 -1.49 -31.33 23.28
CA SER A 76 -0.47 -30.85 24.25
C SER A 76 0.98 -30.98 23.77
N VAL A 77 1.67 -29.84 23.68
CA VAL A 77 3.13 -29.64 23.45
C VAL A 77 3.90 -29.69 24.79
N PRO A 78 5.25 -29.57 24.86
CA PRO A 78 6.33 -29.90 23.92
C PRO A 78 7.51 -30.69 24.56
N GLY A 79 8.40 -31.30 23.76
CA GLY A 79 9.70 -31.80 24.25
C GLY A 79 10.55 -32.51 23.19
N SER A 80 11.76 -31.99 22.93
CA SER A 80 12.74 -32.41 21.91
C SER A 80 13.67 -33.55 22.41
N PRO A 81 14.68 -34.03 21.65
CA PRO A 81 14.61 -35.15 20.71
C PRO A 81 15.46 -36.35 21.17
N ARG A 82 15.11 -37.60 20.80
CA ARG A 82 16.06 -38.72 20.81
C ARG A 82 15.77 -39.78 19.76
N SER A 83 16.85 -40.13 19.06
CA SER A 83 16.96 -41.14 18.01
C SER A 83 16.60 -42.55 18.51
N ARG A 84 15.82 -43.29 17.69
CA ARG A 84 15.90 -44.75 17.57
C ARG A 84 15.26 -45.22 16.27
N VAL A 85 16.09 -45.86 15.45
CA VAL A 85 15.69 -46.66 14.29
C VAL A 85 15.06 -47.97 14.80
N PRO A 86 14.06 -48.52 14.09
CA PRO A 86 14.02 -49.96 13.90
C PRO A 86 13.92 -50.39 12.43
N SER A 87 14.70 -51.42 12.11
CA SER A 87 14.81 -52.13 10.83
C SER A 87 13.53 -52.90 10.44
N PRO A 88 13.35 -53.25 9.15
CA PRO A 88 12.16 -53.95 8.67
C PRO A 88 12.32 -55.48 8.79
N SER A 89 11.38 -56.18 9.44
CA SER A 89 11.28 -57.64 9.34
C SER A 89 10.10 -58.03 8.44
N MET A 90 10.42 -58.73 7.34
CA MET A 90 9.50 -59.39 6.44
C MET A 90 8.83 -60.58 7.12
N GLU A 91 7.62 -60.43 7.65
CA GLU A 91 6.82 -61.58 8.09
C GLU A 91 5.34 -61.21 8.27
N ARG A 92 4.62 -61.02 7.15
CA ARG A 92 3.15 -61.20 7.10
C ARG A 92 2.55 -61.31 5.69
N LEU A 93 3.40 -61.51 4.68
CA LEU A 93 3.01 -61.55 3.28
C LEU A 93 2.74 -63.00 2.82
N ASP A 94 1.71 -63.69 3.34
CA ASP A 94 1.27 -64.95 2.69
C ASP A 94 -0.15 -65.49 3.02
N ARG A 95 -1.13 -64.66 3.40
CA ARG A 95 -2.48 -65.16 3.74
C ARG A 95 -3.69 -64.46 3.11
N LEU A 96 -3.54 -63.67 2.05
CA LEU A 96 -4.68 -63.01 1.38
C LEU A 96 -4.91 -63.40 -0.08
N VAL A 97 -4.37 -64.53 -0.52
CA VAL A 97 -4.70 -65.13 -1.82
C VAL A 97 -5.00 -66.62 -1.65
N ARG A 98 -6.17 -66.95 -1.07
CA ARG A 98 -6.93 -68.21 -1.28
C ARG A 98 -8.09 -68.33 -0.28
N SER A 99 -9.32 -68.11 -0.74
CA SER A 99 -10.40 -69.11 -0.70
C SER A 99 -11.74 -68.47 -1.05
N GLY A 100 -12.46 -69.13 -1.95
CA GLY A 100 -13.78 -68.75 -2.38
C GLY A 100 -14.90 -69.23 -1.45
N SER A 101 -16.07 -68.61 -1.67
CA SER A 101 -17.41 -69.17 -1.61
C SER A 101 -17.86 -69.89 -0.34
N ILE A 102 -18.56 -69.17 0.55
CA ILE A 102 -19.75 -69.69 1.26
C ILE A 102 -20.83 -68.59 1.26
N SER A 103 -22.04 -68.98 0.86
CA SER A 103 -23.27 -68.22 0.81
C SER A 103 -24.05 -68.28 2.13
N SER A 104 -24.57 -67.15 2.60
CA SER A 104 -25.92 -66.99 3.19
C SER A 104 -26.19 -65.53 3.60
N PRO A 105 -27.47 -65.09 3.68
CA PRO A 105 -27.87 -63.76 3.25
C PRO A 105 -28.39 -62.84 4.37
N GLY A 106 -28.32 -61.54 4.09
CA GLY A 106 -29.14 -60.51 4.71
C GLY A 106 -28.41 -59.71 5.77
N TRP A 107 -28.03 -58.47 5.43
CA TRP A 107 -28.30 -57.21 6.16
C TRP A 107 -27.94 -56.05 5.21
N ARG A 108 -28.78 -55.03 5.18
CA ARG A 108 -28.78 -53.99 4.13
C ARG A 108 -27.67 -52.95 4.30
N ARG A 109 -27.04 -52.65 3.16
CA ARG A 109 -26.52 -51.34 2.69
C ARG A 109 -25.70 -50.54 3.71
N GLY A 110 -24.40 -50.86 3.77
CA GLY A 110 -23.36 -50.04 4.37
C GLY A 110 -22.32 -49.64 3.32
N SER A 111 -22.08 -48.33 3.24
CA SER A 111 -21.09 -47.57 2.47
C SER A 111 -19.89 -48.33 1.86
N VAL A 112 -19.70 -48.19 0.54
CA VAL A 112 -18.41 -48.49 -0.12
C VAL A 112 -17.44 -47.37 0.27
N THR A 113 -16.57 -47.61 1.24
CA THR A 113 -15.42 -46.73 1.46
C THR A 113 -14.51 -46.81 0.22
N PRO A 114 -14.23 -45.71 -0.50
CA PRO A 114 -13.30 -45.75 -1.61
C PRO A 114 -11.91 -46.02 -1.04
N ARG A 115 -11.22 -47.03 -1.58
CA ARG A 115 -9.77 -47.17 -1.36
C ARG A 115 -9.13 -45.88 -1.84
N VAL A 116 -8.35 -45.20 -1.01
CA VAL A 116 -7.62 -43.99 -1.42
C VAL A 116 -6.69 -44.38 -2.57
N THR A 117 -7.06 -44.00 -3.79
CA THR A 117 -6.31 -44.26 -5.03
C THR A 117 -5.59 -43.01 -5.52
N ALA A 118 -5.62 -41.93 -4.75
CA ALA A 118 -4.98 -40.66 -5.10
C ALA A 118 -3.54 -40.55 -4.58
N ILE A 119 -2.61 -40.10 -5.43
CA ILE A 119 -1.25 -39.74 -5.05
C ILE A 119 -0.88 -38.34 -5.56
N PRO A 120 -0.20 -37.49 -4.76
CA PRO A 120 0.31 -36.23 -5.24
C PRO A 120 1.52 -36.47 -6.16
N CYS A 121 1.53 -35.82 -7.33
CA CYS A 121 2.67 -35.87 -8.22
C CYS A 121 3.88 -35.11 -7.62
N PRO A 122 5.05 -35.73 -7.43
CA PRO A 122 6.23 -35.03 -6.93
C PRO A 122 6.77 -33.93 -7.85
N GLY A 123 6.39 -33.94 -9.14
CA GLY A 123 6.84 -32.97 -10.13
C GLY A 123 5.98 -31.70 -10.19
N CYS A 124 4.66 -31.83 -10.07
CA CYS A 124 3.72 -30.70 -10.21
C CYS A 124 2.75 -30.53 -9.04
N GLN A 125 2.87 -31.33 -7.99
CA GLN A 125 2.03 -31.31 -6.77
C GLN A 125 0.52 -31.53 -7.02
N HIS A 126 0.12 -31.98 -8.21
CA HIS A 126 -1.27 -32.28 -8.53
C HIS A 126 -1.66 -33.68 -8.02
N ASP A 127 -2.84 -33.80 -7.42
CA ASP A 127 -3.38 -35.09 -6.96
C ASP A 127 -3.88 -35.94 -8.14
N ILE A 128 -3.43 -37.19 -8.16
CA ILE A 128 -3.67 -38.12 -9.26
C ILE A 128 -4.46 -39.30 -8.77
N ASP A 129 -5.71 -39.43 -9.23
CA ASP A 129 -6.53 -40.61 -8.98
C ASP A 129 -6.13 -41.77 -9.92
N LEU A 130 -5.75 -42.89 -9.33
CA LEU A 130 -5.37 -44.13 -10.02
C LEU A 130 -6.54 -45.11 -10.21
N GLY A 131 -7.71 -44.83 -9.62
CA GLY A 131 -8.92 -45.66 -9.70
C GLY A 131 -8.76 -47.10 -9.18
N GLU A 132 -9.78 -47.93 -9.42
CA GLU A 132 -9.92 -49.28 -8.82
C GLU A 132 -8.81 -50.28 -9.18
N ARG A 133 -8.11 -50.06 -10.32
CA ARG A 133 -7.01 -50.91 -10.80
C ARG A 133 -5.61 -50.38 -10.43
N GLY A 134 -5.53 -49.26 -9.72
CA GLY A 134 -4.29 -48.71 -9.16
C GLY A 134 -3.19 -48.48 -10.21
N ILE A 135 -1.94 -48.81 -9.86
CA ILE A 135 -0.73 -48.59 -10.68
C ILE A 135 -0.81 -49.26 -12.06
N SER A 136 -1.60 -50.34 -12.20
CA SER A 136 -1.73 -51.09 -13.45
C SER A 136 -2.36 -50.28 -14.60
N MET A 137 -3.01 -49.16 -14.29
CA MET A 137 -3.57 -48.23 -15.27
C MET A 137 -2.55 -47.28 -15.91
N LEU A 138 -1.33 -47.21 -15.35
CA LEU A 138 -0.30 -46.30 -15.81
C LEU A 138 0.52 -46.91 -16.95
N PHE A 139 0.83 -46.10 -17.96
CA PHE A 139 1.72 -46.51 -19.04
C PHE A 139 3.16 -46.58 -18.54
N ARG A 140 3.90 -47.61 -18.97
CA ARG A 140 5.37 -47.64 -18.81
C ARG A 140 6.03 -46.71 -19.82
N ASN A 141 7.00 -45.93 -19.38
CA ASN A 141 7.78 -45.04 -20.24
C ASN A 141 9.01 -45.77 -20.82
N PHE A 142 8.79 -46.65 -21.79
CA PHE A 142 9.87 -47.41 -22.43
C PHE A 142 10.90 -46.53 -23.15
N THR A 143 10.49 -45.35 -23.62
CA THR A 143 11.38 -44.37 -24.27
C THR A 143 12.36 -43.80 -23.25
N LEU A 144 11.88 -43.33 -22.09
CA LEU A 144 12.73 -42.85 -21.00
C LEU A 144 13.62 -43.96 -20.47
N GLU A 145 13.09 -45.17 -20.29
CA GLU A 145 13.89 -46.34 -19.90
C GLU A 145 15.03 -46.61 -20.89
N SER A 146 14.76 -46.53 -22.20
CA SER A 146 15.78 -46.71 -23.25
C SER A 146 16.78 -45.56 -23.31
N ILE A 147 16.36 -44.31 -23.06
CA ILE A 147 17.26 -43.15 -23.00
C ILE A 147 18.19 -43.27 -21.79
N VAL A 148 17.65 -43.61 -20.62
CA VAL A 148 18.42 -43.83 -19.39
C VAL A 148 19.40 -44.99 -19.58
N GLU A 149 18.99 -46.06 -20.27
CA GLU A 149 19.87 -47.19 -20.55
C GLU A 149 21.03 -46.80 -21.49
N ARG A 150 20.76 -46.04 -22.56
CA ARG A 150 21.82 -45.48 -23.41
C ARG A 150 22.74 -44.54 -22.63
N TYR A 151 22.18 -43.71 -21.74
CA TYR A 151 22.95 -42.83 -20.87
C TYR A 151 23.83 -43.63 -19.89
N ARG A 152 23.30 -44.71 -19.30
CA ARG A 152 24.09 -45.64 -18.44
C ARG A 152 25.22 -46.30 -19.21
N GLN A 153 24.98 -46.72 -20.46
CA GLN A 153 25.98 -47.35 -21.32
C GLN A 153 27.05 -46.34 -21.79
N ALA A 154 26.67 -45.11 -22.11
CA ALA A 154 27.59 -44.04 -22.45
C ALA A 154 28.43 -43.58 -21.24
N ALA A 155 27.83 -43.55 -20.04
CA ALA A 155 28.51 -43.19 -18.79
C ALA A 155 29.35 -44.33 -18.20
N ARG A 156 29.04 -45.59 -18.52
CA ARG A 156 29.78 -46.78 -18.06
C ARG A 156 30.26 -47.63 -19.24
N ALA A 157 31.49 -47.42 -19.67
CA ALA A 157 32.18 -48.33 -20.59
C ALA A 157 32.50 -49.73 -20.00
N ALA A 158 32.00 -50.13 -18.81
CA ALA A 158 32.45 -51.37 -18.16
C ALA A 158 31.46 -51.97 -17.13
N VAL A 159 30.52 -52.82 -17.59
CA VAL A 159 30.09 -54.04 -16.87
C VAL A 159 29.71 -55.08 -17.93
N ALA A 160 30.55 -56.10 -18.13
CA ALA A 160 30.24 -57.18 -19.05
C ALA A 160 29.06 -58.03 -18.51
N ILE A 161 28.06 -58.29 -19.35
CA ILE A 161 26.97 -59.21 -19.00
C ILE A 161 27.53 -60.62 -19.08
N MET A 162 27.52 -61.36 -17.97
CA MET A 162 28.12 -62.70 -17.89
C MET A 162 27.17 -63.79 -18.41
N CYS A 163 27.73 -64.88 -18.94
CA CYS A 163 26.98 -66.05 -19.37
C CYS A 163 26.25 -66.70 -18.17
N ASN A 164 24.94 -66.92 -18.29
CA ASN A 164 24.11 -67.53 -17.25
C ASN A 164 24.36 -69.04 -17.06
N ILE A 165 25.03 -69.68 -18.02
CA ILE A 165 25.22 -71.15 -18.05
C ILE A 165 26.62 -71.56 -17.54
N CYS A 166 27.63 -70.71 -17.72
CA CYS A 166 28.97 -71.00 -17.24
C CYS A 166 29.01 -71.03 -15.70
N LYS A 167 29.53 -72.12 -15.12
CA LYS A 167 29.75 -72.21 -13.66
C LYS A 167 31.12 -71.64 -13.28
N PRO A 168 31.27 -70.99 -12.10
CA PRO A 168 32.57 -70.54 -11.61
C PRO A 168 33.55 -71.74 -11.47
N PRO A 169 34.85 -71.58 -11.77
CA PRO A 169 35.58 -70.31 -11.96
C PRO A 169 35.68 -69.78 -13.41
N ASN A 170 35.25 -70.54 -14.43
CA ASN A 170 35.40 -70.15 -15.85
C ASN A 170 34.15 -69.45 -16.41
N GLN A 171 33.67 -68.39 -15.75
CA GLN A 171 32.55 -67.60 -16.27
C GLN A 171 33.01 -66.69 -17.42
N GLN A 172 32.45 -66.93 -18.60
CA GLN A 172 32.72 -66.13 -19.79
C GLN A 172 31.68 -65.02 -19.95
N GLU A 173 32.07 -63.93 -20.60
CA GLU A 173 31.17 -62.86 -21.01
C GLU A 173 30.14 -63.40 -22.02
N ALA A 174 28.89 -63.00 -21.84
CA ALA A 174 27.85 -63.31 -22.79
C ALA A 174 28.08 -62.50 -24.08
N THR A 175 27.91 -63.16 -25.21
CA THR A 175 27.98 -62.51 -26.53
C THR A 175 26.61 -62.43 -27.19
N LYS A 176 25.65 -63.24 -26.72
CA LYS A 176 24.28 -63.31 -27.24
C LYS A 176 23.28 -63.50 -26.11
N SER A 177 22.16 -62.80 -26.19
CA SER A 177 21.03 -62.93 -25.28
C SER A 177 19.83 -63.43 -26.07
N CYS A 178 19.25 -64.57 -25.67
CA CYS A 178 18.07 -65.12 -26.31
C CYS A 178 16.82 -64.58 -25.63
N MET A 179 15.94 -63.94 -26.39
CA MET A 179 14.71 -63.30 -25.91
C MET A 179 13.69 -64.35 -25.43
N ASP A 180 13.61 -65.49 -26.12
CA ASP A 180 12.70 -66.58 -25.77
C ASP A 180 13.19 -67.37 -24.56
N CYS A 181 14.49 -67.64 -24.46
CA CYS A 181 15.09 -68.33 -23.30
C CYS A 181 15.31 -67.40 -22.09
N LYS A 182 15.17 -66.08 -22.27
CA LYS A 182 15.42 -65.03 -21.26
C LYS A 182 16.76 -65.20 -20.54
N ALA A 183 17.79 -65.56 -21.30
CA ALA A 183 19.12 -65.85 -20.77
C ALA A 183 20.22 -65.37 -21.73
N SER A 184 21.35 -64.98 -21.15
CA SER A 184 22.55 -64.54 -21.84
C SER A 184 23.58 -65.67 -21.88
N TYR A 185 24.16 -65.90 -23.05
CA TYR A 185 25.05 -67.01 -23.35
C TYR A 185 26.37 -66.49 -23.91
N CYS A 186 27.48 -67.11 -23.52
CA CYS A 186 28.71 -67.00 -24.30
C CYS A 186 28.53 -67.74 -25.63
N ASN A 187 29.42 -67.50 -26.59
CA ASN A 187 29.29 -68.07 -27.94
C ASN A 187 29.25 -69.61 -27.94
N GLU A 188 29.96 -70.25 -27.00
CA GLU A 188 30.01 -71.70 -26.85
C GLU A 188 28.71 -72.25 -26.23
N CYS A 189 28.27 -71.68 -25.11
CA CYS A 189 27.01 -72.07 -24.47
C CYS A 189 25.79 -71.81 -25.37
N PHE A 190 25.82 -70.77 -26.20
CA PHE A 190 24.74 -70.49 -27.15
C PHE A 190 24.60 -71.60 -28.20
N LYS A 191 25.72 -72.07 -28.78
CA LYS A 191 25.69 -73.17 -29.77
C LYS A 191 25.19 -74.49 -29.16
N LEU A 192 25.53 -74.75 -27.90
CA LEU A 192 25.11 -75.95 -27.17
C LEU A 192 23.62 -75.91 -26.81
N HIS A 193 23.08 -74.76 -26.42
CA HIS A 193 21.68 -74.60 -26.06
C HIS A 193 20.74 -74.33 -27.25
N HIS A 194 21.30 -73.87 -28.38
CA HIS A 194 20.60 -73.58 -29.63
C HIS A 194 21.26 -74.31 -30.81
N PRO A 195 21.34 -75.65 -30.80
CA PRO A 195 21.95 -76.41 -31.88
C PRO A 195 21.10 -76.33 -33.16
N TRP A 196 21.78 -76.20 -34.30
CA TRP A 196 21.16 -76.05 -35.61
C TRP A 196 20.20 -77.21 -35.92
N GLY A 197 19.01 -76.90 -36.45
CA GLY A 197 17.96 -77.88 -36.74
C GLY A 197 16.99 -78.19 -35.60
N THR A 198 17.13 -77.54 -34.43
CA THR A 198 16.15 -77.65 -33.33
C THR A 198 15.16 -76.47 -33.30
N PRO A 199 13.97 -76.62 -32.69
CA PRO A 199 13.05 -75.50 -32.48
C PRO A 199 13.69 -74.31 -31.74
N LYS A 200 14.65 -74.61 -30.85
CA LYS A 200 15.42 -73.58 -30.14
C LYS A 200 16.31 -72.75 -31.05
N ALA A 201 16.77 -73.26 -32.18
CA ALA A 201 17.56 -72.49 -33.14
C ALA A 201 16.78 -71.35 -33.81
N GLN A 202 15.44 -71.39 -33.76
CA GLN A 202 14.57 -70.33 -34.28
C GLN A 202 14.30 -69.23 -33.24
N HIS A 203 14.82 -69.36 -32.02
CA HIS A 203 14.64 -68.33 -31.00
C HIS A 203 15.31 -67.02 -31.41
N GLU A 204 14.63 -65.91 -31.16
CA GLU A 204 15.15 -64.57 -31.41
C GLU A 204 16.27 -64.27 -30.41
N TYR A 205 17.43 -63.85 -30.91
CA TYR A 205 18.56 -63.45 -30.08
C TYR A 205 19.07 -62.07 -30.46
N VAL A 206 19.50 -61.32 -29.45
CA VAL A 206 20.05 -59.96 -29.55
C VAL A 206 21.44 -59.93 -28.91
N GLY A 207 22.14 -58.80 -29.01
CA GLY A 207 23.37 -58.58 -28.24
C GLY A 207 23.12 -58.69 -26.72
N PRO A 208 24.18 -58.80 -25.90
CA PRO A 208 24.04 -59.01 -24.45
C PRO A 208 23.12 -57.95 -23.82
N THR A 209 22.03 -58.39 -23.21
CA THR A 209 21.07 -57.51 -22.52
C THR A 209 20.56 -58.16 -21.24
N THR A 210 20.25 -57.34 -20.25
CA THR A 210 19.54 -57.74 -19.03
C THR A 210 18.02 -57.60 -19.18
N ASN A 211 17.54 -57.03 -20.31
CA ASN A 211 16.15 -56.65 -20.53
C ASN A 211 15.48 -57.48 -21.65
N PHE A 212 15.01 -58.68 -21.32
CA PHE A 212 14.38 -59.62 -22.25
C PHE A 212 12.88 -59.38 -22.51
N ARG A 213 12.36 -58.17 -22.25
CA ARG A 213 10.93 -57.88 -22.38
C ARG A 213 10.61 -57.29 -23.77
N PRO A 214 9.53 -57.73 -24.45
CA PRO A 214 9.08 -57.11 -25.69
C PRO A 214 8.75 -55.62 -25.46
N LYS A 215 9.36 -54.73 -26.24
CA LYS A 215 9.12 -53.27 -26.18
C LYS A 215 7.86 -52.87 -26.95
N VAL A 216 6.75 -53.56 -26.69
CA VAL A 216 5.45 -53.26 -27.32
C VAL A 216 4.56 -52.61 -26.27
N LEU A 217 4.07 -51.41 -26.59
CA LEU A 217 3.16 -50.69 -25.71
C LEU A 217 1.78 -51.36 -25.79
N MET A 218 1.41 -52.05 -24.71
CA MET A 218 0.10 -52.68 -24.55
C MET A 218 -0.87 -51.71 -23.88
N CYS A 219 -2.16 -51.85 -24.17
CA CYS A 219 -3.19 -51.02 -23.57
C CYS A 219 -3.39 -51.37 -22.07
N PRO A 220 -3.34 -50.39 -21.15
CA PRO A 220 -3.59 -50.63 -19.71
C PRO A 220 -5.02 -51.08 -19.41
N GLU A 221 -5.97 -50.77 -20.29
CA GLU A 221 -7.37 -51.20 -20.16
C GLU A 221 -7.64 -52.55 -20.83
N HIS A 222 -6.85 -52.90 -21.87
CA HIS A 222 -6.99 -54.11 -22.68
C HIS A 222 -5.63 -54.78 -22.85
N GLU A 223 -5.23 -55.60 -21.88
CA GLU A 223 -3.85 -56.12 -21.74
C GLU A 223 -3.32 -56.90 -22.95
N MET A 224 -4.22 -57.47 -23.77
CA MET A 224 -3.87 -58.22 -24.98
C MET A 224 -3.80 -57.36 -26.25
N GLU A 225 -4.23 -56.10 -26.19
CA GLU A 225 -4.28 -55.21 -27.35
C GLU A 225 -3.12 -54.23 -27.40
N LYS A 226 -2.53 -54.12 -28.59
CA LYS A 226 -1.47 -53.13 -28.88
C LYS A 226 -2.09 -51.75 -29.06
N VAL A 227 -1.47 -50.71 -28.53
CA VAL A 227 -1.90 -49.34 -28.82
C VAL A 227 -1.44 -48.92 -30.21
N ASN A 228 -2.37 -48.47 -31.05
CA ASN A 228 -2.13 -48.14 -32.46
C ASN A 228 -2.88 -46.88 -32.93
N MET A 229 -3.59 -46.22 -32.01
CA MET A 229 -4.39 -45.03 -32.27
C MET A 229 -4.05 -43.94 -31.24
N TYR A 230 -4.31 -42.68 -31.58
CA TYR A 230 -4.07 -41.54 -30.70
C TYR A 230 -5.35 -40.76 -30.45
N CYS A 231 -5.74 -40.60 -29.19
CA CYS A 231 -6.89 -39.79 -28.83
C CYS A 231 -6.48 -38.31 -28.69
N GLU A 232 -7.03 -37.43 -29.53
CA GLU A 232 -6.72 -35.99 -29.49
C GLU A 232 -7.30 -35.31 -28.26
N VAL A 233 -8.44 -35.80 -27.76
CA VAL A 233 -9.14 -35.24 -26.59
C VAL A 233 -8.38 -35.56 -25.30
N CYS A 234 -8.06 -36.84 -25.09
CA CYS A 234 -7.34 -37.28 -23.89
C CYS A 234 -5.82 -37.17 -24.00
N ARG A 235 -5.29 -36.76 -25.16
CA ARG A 235 -3.85 -36.62 -25.46
C ARG A 235 -3.02 -37.85 -25.07
N ARG A 236 -3.56 -39.06 -25.31
CA ARG A 236 -2.92 -40.34 -24.94
C ARG A 236 -3.09 -41.40 -26.03
N PRO A 237 -2.13 -42.34 -26.16
CA PRO A 237 -2.26 -43.48 -27.06
C PRO A 237 -3.33 -44.46 -26.56
N VAL A 238 -4.12 -45.00 -27.47
CA VAL A 238 -5.23 -45.93 -27.20
C VAL A 238 -5.20 -47.10 -28.20
N CYS A 239 -5.80 -48.24 -27.84
CA CYS A 239 -6.02 -49.35 -28.77
C CYS A 239 -7.39 -49.24 -29.46
N HIS A 240 -7.67 -50.10 -30.43
CA HIS A 240 -8.95 -50.07 -31.15
C HIS A 240 -10.15 -50.41 -30.26
N LEU A 241 -10.00 -51.27 -29.24
CA LEU A 241 -11.09 -51.61 -28.31
C LEU A 241 -11.51 -50.42 -27.44
N CYS A 242 -10.55 -49.57 -27.03
CA CYS A 242 -10.85 -48.31 -26.34
C CYS A 242 -11.77 -47.39 -27.17
N LYS A 243 -11.69 -47.44 -28.51
CA LYS A 243 -12.53 -46.67 -29.42
C LYS A 243 -13.86 -47.35 -29.75
N LEU A 244 -13.90 -48.66 -29.87
CA LEU A 244 -15.11 -49.39 -30.30
C LEU A 244 -16.14 -49.57 -29.17
N GLY A 245 -15.70 -49.67 -27.92
CA GLY A 245 -16.62 -49.85 -26.78
C GLY A 245 -16.06 -49.42 -25.41
N GLY A 246 -14.92 -48.74 -25.39
CA GLY A 246 -14.28 -48.26 -24.16
C GLY A 246 -14.54 -46.77 -23.87
N SER A 247 -13.76 -46.21 -22.93
CA SER A 247 -13.91 -44.83 -22.46
C SER A 247 -13.61 -43.74 -23.51
N HIS A 248 -13.25 -44.12 -24.74
CA HIS A 248 -12.92 -43.20 -25.84
C HIS A 248 -13.86 -43.34 -27.05
N ALA A 249 -15.01 -43.99 -26.87
CA ALA A 249 -16.00 -44.18 -27.94
C ALA A 249 -16.39 -42.85 -28.61
N ASN A 250 -16.57 -41.79 -27.82
CA ASN A 250 -17.00 -40.47 -28.29
C ASN A 250 -15.84 -39.49 -28.54
N HIS A 251 -14.58 -39.89 -28.36
CA HIS A 251 -13.45 -39.01 -28.59
C HIS A 251 -12.97 -39.04 -30.04
N LYS A 252 -12.44 -37.91 -30.51
CA LYS A 252 -11.73 -37.85 -31.78
C LYS A 252 -10.41 -38.62 -31.64
N VAL A 253 -10.23 -39.62 -32.50
CA VAL A 253 -9.07 -40.51 -32.50
C VAL A 253 -8.49 -40.56 -33.91
N THR A 254 -7.18 -40.41 -34.03
CA THR A 254 -6.42 -40.48 -35.29
C THR A 254 -5.46 -41.66 -35.29
N SER A 255 -4.88 -41.96 -36.45
CA SER A 255 -3.89 -43.04 -36.55
C SER A 255 -2.60 -42.63 -35.81
N MET A 256 -1.91 -43.62 -35.24
CA MET A 256 -0.62 -43.38 -34.59
C MET A 256 0.39 -42.72 -35.55
N SER A 257 0.38 -43.11 -36.83
CA SER A 257 1.30 -42.57 -37.85
C SER A 257 1.09 -41.08 -38.11
N SER A 258 -0.17 -40.61 -38.19
CA SER A 258 -0.45 -39.18 -38.37
C SER A 258 -0.11 -38.38 -37.12
N ALA A 259 -0.45 -38.90 -35.93
CA ALA A 259 -0.13 -38.24 -34.67
C ALA A 259 1.39 -38.13 -34.46
N TYR A 260 2.15 -39.16 -34.83
CA TYR A 260 3.61 -39.16 -34.81
C TYR A 260 4.19 -38.03 -35.68
N LYS A 261 3.75 -37.89 -36.94
CA LYS A 261 4.27 -36.84 -37.84
C LYS A 261 4.02 -35.44 -37.27
N ILE A 262 2.79 -35.17 -36.82
CA ILE A 262 2.40 -33.85 -36.28
C ILE A 262 3.15 -33.53 -34.97
N LEU A 263 3.21 -34.46 -34.02
CA LEU A 263 3.88 -34.22 -32.73
C LEU A 263 5.39 -34.05 -32.92
N LYS A 264 6.00 -34.82 -33.83
CA LYS A 264 7.42 -34.71 -34.15
C LYS A 264 7.77 -33.37 -34.76
N GLU A 265 6.98 -32.89 -35.72
CA GLU A 265 7.16 -31.58 -36.36
C GLU A 265 6.99 -30.44 -35.35
N LYS A 266 5.96 -30.51 -34.50
CA LYS A 266 5.73 -29.52 -33.44
C LYS A 266 6.89 -29.45 -32.45
N LEU A 267 7.42 -30.60 -32.02
CA LEU A 267 8.59 -30.66 -31.13
C LEU A 267 9.83 -30.06 -31.80
N ALA A 268 10.08 -30.37 -33.07
CA ALA A 268 11.20 -29.83 -33.82
C ALA A 268 11.13 -28.29 -33.90
N LYS A 269 9.97 -27.72 -34.25
CA LYS A 269 9.75 -26.27 -34.28
C LYS A 269 9.97 -25.61 -32.92
N SER A 270 9.46 -26.21 -31.84
CA SER A 270 9.66 -25.69 -30.49
C SER A 270 11.13 -25.74 -30.04
N ILE A 271 11.85 -26.83 -30.34
CA ILE A 271 13.28 -26.95 -30.02
C ILE A 271 14.09 -25.92 -30.80
N HIS A 272 13.82 -25.76 -32.10
CA HIS A 272 14.50 -24.77 -32.93
C HIS A 272 14.28 -23.35 -32.40
N TYR A 273 13.05 -23.02 -31.98
CA TYR A 273 12.75 -21.75 -31.33
C TYR A 273 13.59 -21.54 -30.06
N LEU A 274 13.67 -22.54 -29.18
CA LEU A 274 14.48 -22.43 -27.95
C LEU A 274 15.97 -22.22 -28.24
N ILE A 275 16.54 -22.95 -29.19
CA ILE A 275 17.93 -22.78 -29.62
C ILE A 275 18.14 -21.37 -30.20
N SER A 276 17.22 -20.89 -31.05
CA SER A 276 17.33 -19.55 -31.65
C SER A 276 17.26 -18.40 -30.63
N LYS A 277 16.71 -18.65 -29.44
CA LYS A 277 16.56 -17.68 -28.36
C LYS A 277 17.67 -17.75 -27.31
N GLU A 278 18.56 -18.74 -27.39
CA GLU A 278 19.65 -18.91 -26.44
C GLU A 278 20.57 -17.68 -26.41
N ASP A 279 20.98 -17.17 -27.57
CA ASP A 279 21.85 -15.99 -27.66
C ASP A 279 21.16 -14.73 -27.10
N GLN A 280 19.84 -14.58 -27.31
CA GLN A 280 19.08 -13.47 -26.74
C GLN A 280 19.10 -13.49 -25.20
N VAL A 281 18.89 -14.66 -24.59
CA VAL A 281 18.95 -14.83 -23.14
C VAL A 281 20.36 -14.57 -22.63
N ARG A 282 21.39 -15.03 -23.36
CA ARG A 282 22.79 -14.77 -23.00
C ARG A 282 23.12 -13.28 -23.02
N THR A 283 22.65 -12.53 -24.03
CA THR A 283 22.79 -11.07 -24.07
C THR A 283 22.07 -10.37 -22.92
N GLN A 284 20.87 -10.84 -22.56
CA GLN A 284 20.13 -10.30 -21.41
C GLN A 284 20.90 -10.52 -20.09
N ILE A 285 21.50 -11.70 -19.89
CA ILE A 285 22.35 -11.97 -18.72
C ILE A 285 23.53 -11.00 -18.68
N THR A 286 24.26 -10.81 -19.80
CA THR A 286 25.39 -9.89 -19.83
C THR A 286 24.99 -8.43 -19.57
N GLU A 287 23.80 -8.01 -20.01
CA GLU A 287 23.30 -6.66 -19.72
C GLU A 287 22.91 -6.51 -18.25
N LEU A 288 22.31 -7.54 -17.63
CA LEU A 288 22.04 -7.54 -16.20
C LEU A 288 23.33 -7.50 -15.38
N ASP A 289 24.35 -8.27 -15.75
CA ASP A 289 25.66 -8.24 -15.10
C ASP A 289 26.30 -6.83 -15.21
N ARG A 290 26.17 -6.17 -16.37
CA ARG A 290 26.63 -4.79 -16.56
C ARG A 290 25.90 -3.82 -15.64
N LEU A 291 24.58 -3.94 -15.52
CA LEU A 291 23.76 -3.09 -14.63
C LEU A 291 24.07 -3.32 -13.16
N ILE A 292 24.34 -4.57 -12.75
CA ILE A 292 24.77 -4.90 -11.40
C ILE A 292 26.09 -4.19 -11.09
N ASN A 293 27.12 -4.36 -11.92
CA ASN A 293 28.42 -3.71 -11.73
C ASN A 293 28.30 -2.18 -11.69
N GLN A 294 27.51 -1.59 -12.59
CA GLN A 294 27.28 -0.15 -12.61
C GLN A 294 26.58 0.35 -11.34
N THR A 295 25.64 -0.43 -10.79
CA THR A 295 24.95 -0.08 -9.54
C THR A 295 25.91 -0.14 -8.36
N GLU A 296 26.79 -1.13 -8.31
CA GLU A 296 27.83 -1.25 -7.29
C GLU A 296 28.82 -0.07 -7.33
N GLU A 297 29.33 0.27 -8.52
CA GLU A 297 30.23 1.42 -8.70
C GLU A 297 29.57 2.75 -8.29
N ASN A 298 28.32 2.98 -8.72
CA ASN A 298 27.55 4.16 -8.33
C ASN A 298 27.31 4.22 -6.82
N GLY A 299 27.02 3.08 -6.19
CA GLY A 299 26.88 2.96 -4.74
C GLY A 299 28.16 3.35 -4.01
N GLN A 300 29.32 2.85 -4.46
CA GLN A 300 30.63 3.22 -3.89
C GLN A 300 30.97 4.70 -4.06
N VAL A 301 30.56 5.32 -5.17
CA VAL A 301 30.73 6.77 -5.37
C VAL A 301 29.88 7.56 -4.39
N ALA A 302 28.61 7.19 -4.22
CA ALA A 302 27.71 7.86 -3.27
C ALA A 302 28.21 7.73 -1.81
N GLU A 303 28.75 6.56 -1.45
CA GLU A 303 29.37 6.34 -0.13
C GLU A 303 30.60 7.23 0.08
N ARG A 304 31.52 7.31 -0.90
CA ARG A 304 32.68 8.20 -0.83
C ARG A 304 32.27 9.67 -0.69
N GLN A 305 31.29 10.12 -1.47
CA GLN A 305 30.79 11.49 -1.39
C GLN A 305 30.23 11.79 0.00
N ALA A 306 29.41 10.90 0.55
CA ALA A 306 28.89 11.05 1.92
C ALA A 306 30.03 11.17 2.94
N ASN A 307 31.05 10.30 2.86
CA ASN A 307 32.20 10.34 3.75
C ASN A 307 32.99 11.67 3.62
N GLU A 308 33.23 12.14 2.40
CA GLU A 308 33.90 13.43 2.14
C GLU A 308 33.14 14.63 2.74
N HIS A 309 31.81 14.58 2.84
CA HIS A 309 31.02 15.61 3.51
C HIS A 309 31.24 15.61 5.02
N PHE A 310 31.28 14.43 5.66
CA PHE A 310 31.53 14.32 7.10
C PHE A 310 32.97 14.67 7.48
N GLU A 311 33.97 14.27 6.69
CA GLU A 311 35.37 14.64 6.92
C GLU A 311 35.56 16.16 6.94
N ARG A 312 34.94 16.88 6.00
CA ARG A 312 34.95 18.36 5.99
C ARG A 312 34.32 18.98 7.25
N LEU A 313 33.25 18.39 7.77
CA LEU A 313 32.65 18.84 9.03
C LEU A 313 33.60 18.60 10.21
N PHE A 314 34.25 17.44 10.27
CA PHE A 314 35.25 17.14 11.31
C PHE A 314 36.44 18.09 11.26
N GLU A 315 36.98 18.37 10.08
CA GLU A 315 38.08 19.33 9.89
C GLU A 315 37.70 20.72 10.41
N THR A 316 36.50 21.21 10.04
CA THR A 316 36.00 22.52 10.47
C THR A 316 35.84 22.58 12.00
N LEU A 317 35.26 21.54 12.60
CA LEU A 317 35.09 21.46 14.05
C LEU A 317 36.44 21.40 14.78
N GLN A 318 37.39 20.66 14.22
CA GLN A 318 38.73 20.51 14.78
C GLN A 318 39.54 21.82 14.71
N GLU A 319 39.41 22.57 13.60
CA GLU A 319 40.01 23.90 13.45
C GLU A 319 39.42 24.86 14.49
N ARG A 320 38.09 24.91 14.62
CA ARG A 320 37.41 25.78 15.59
C ARG A 320 37.81 25.47 17.03
N LYS A 321 37.87 24.18 17.39
CA LYS A 321 38.37 23.72 18.70
C LYS A 321 39.80 24.21 18.95
N SER A 322 40.68 24.06 17.97
CA SER A 322 42.09 24.44 18.09
C SER A 322 42.25 25.95 18.28
N GLU A 323 41.44 26.76 17.58
CA GLU A 323 41.42 28.20 17.72
C GLU A 323 41.00 28.65 19.13
N MET A 324 39.93 28.05 19.67
CA MET A 324 39.44 28.38 21.02
C MET A 324 40.47 28.02 22.10
N LEU A 325 41.08 26.83 22.02
CA LEU A 325 42.12 26.40 22.96
C LEU A 325 43.35 27.32 22.91
N ARG A 326 43.75 27.75 21.70
CA ARG A 326 44.85 28.71 21.52
C ARG A 326 44.54 30.05 22.21
N SER A 327 43.30 30.54 22.12
CA SER A 327 42.89 31.78 22.78
C SER A 327 42.98 31.68 24.31
N ILE A 328 42.50 30.57 24.88
CA ILE A 328 42.59 30.31 26.34
C ILE A 328 44.06 30.25 26.77
N GLU A 329 44.90 29.54 26.01
CA GLU A 329 46.33 29.45 26.30
C GLU A 329 47.04 30.80 26.24
N GLN A 330 46.72 31.63 25.25
CA GLN A 330 47.26 33.00 25.15
C GLN A 330 46.82 33.87 26.33
N SER A 331 45.54 33.83 26.71
CA SER A 331 45.04 34.59 27.87
C SER A 331 45.70 34.12 29.18
N ARG A 332 45.82 32.80 29.35
CA ARG A 332 46.54 32.17 30.48
C ARG A 332 47.98 32.66 30.57
N ASN A 333 48.73 32.59 29.46
CA ASN A 333 50.13 33.00 29.43
C ASN A 333 50.26 34.49 29.75
N ARG A 334 49.40 35.34 29.18
CA ARG A 334 49.40 36.78 29.48
C ARG A 334 49.18 37.09 30.97
N ARG A 335 48.19 36.43 31.59
CA ARG A 335 47.90 36.58 33.04
C ARG A 335 49.06 36.10 33.90
N ILE A 336 49.63 34.94 33.55
CA ILE A 336 50.82 34.40 34.25
C ILE A 336 52.00 35.36 34.15
N ASP A 337 52.26 35.94 32.97
CA ASP A 337 53.36 36.87 32.76
C ASP A 337 53.17 38.17 33.56
N GLN A 338 51.94 38.69 33.63
CA GLN A 338 51.60 39.86 34.46
C GLN A 338 51.80 39.59 35.95
N LEU A 339 51.36 38.42 36.44
CA LEU A 339 51.52 38.04 37.85
C LEU A 339 52.99 37.77 38.18
N LYS A 340 53.73 37.08 37.32
CA LYS A 340 55.19 36.89 37.47
C LYS A 340 55.93 38.21 37.49
N GLY A 341 55.58 39.14 36.60
CA GLY A 341 56.15 40.49 36.59
C GLY A 341 55.91 41.24 37.91
N GLN A 342 54.69 41.15 38.46
CA GLN A 342 54.38 41.73 39.77
C GLN A 342 55.17 41.04 40.90
N VAL A 343 55.34 39.72 40.85
CA VAL A 343 56.18 38.99 41.82
C VAL A 343 57.63 39.48 41.77
N GLU A 344 58.22 39.63 40.59
CA GLU A 344 59.59 40.14 40.45
C GLU A 344 59.73 41.59 40.91
N GLU A 345 58.73 42.45 40.68
CA GLU A 345 58.71 43.82 41.21
C GLU A 345 58.72 43.85 42.74
N TYR A 346 57.85 43.06 43.39
CA TYR A 346 57.81 42.97 44.85
C TYR A 346 59.05 42.29 45.43
N ARG A 347 59.63 41.32 44.73
CA ARG A 347 60.90 40.70 45.09
C ARG A 347 62.05 41.71 45.02
N GLY A 348 62.12 42.51 43.97
CA GLY A 348 63.08 43.61 43.84
C GLY A 348 62.91 44.69 44.92
N MET A 349 61.67 44.99 45.33
CA MET A 349 61.42 45.84 46.50
C MET A 349 61.95 45.24 47.80
N LEU A 350 61.90 43.91 47.96
CA LEU A 350 62.45 43.21 49.12
C LEU A 350 64.00 43.21 49.11
N GLU A 351 64.60 43.06 47.93
CA GLU A 351 66.06 43.12 47.73
C GLU A 351 66.60 44.54 48.01
N ASN A 352 65.77 45.58 47.82
CA ASN A 352 66.02 46.93 48.34
C ASN A 352 66.01 47.04 49.88
N SER A 353 66.10 45.94 50.65
CA SER A 353 66.38 45.93 52.09
C SER A 353 67.58 46.80 52.50
N GLY A 354 68.54 47.02 51.58
CA GLY A 354 69.62 47.99 51.72
C GLY A 354 69.16 49.45 51.88
N LEU A 355 67.91 49.78 51.54
CA LEU A 355 67.31 51.10 51.78
C LEU A 355 67.14 51.37 53.28
N VAL A 356 66.85 50.35 54.08
CA VAL A 356 66.80 50.45 55.55
C VAL A 356 68.20 50.67 56.10
N GLY A 357 69.20 49.93 55.62
CA GLY A 357 70.61 50.14 55.98
C GLY A 357 71.12 51.52 55.55
N TYR A 358 70.80 51.96 54.33
CA TYR A 358 71.14 53.28 53.81
C TYR A 358 70.44 54.38 54.62
N ALA A 359 69.18 54.19 55.00
CA ALA A 359 68.47 55.11 55.89
C ALA A 359 69.13 55.20 57.26
N GLN A 360 69.57 54.07 57.83
CA GLN A 360 70.31 54.04 59.09
C GLN A 360 71.64 54.78 59.00
N GLU A 361 72.38 54.67 57.88
CA GLU A 361 73.62 55.43 57.69
C GLU A 361 73.36 56.93 57.48
N VAL A 362 72.35 57.32 56.70
CA VAL A 362 71.97 58.74 56.51
C VAL A 362 71.57 59.39 57.85
N LEU A 363 70.95 58.64 58.76
CA LEU A 363 70.59 59.12 60.11
C LEU A 363 71.80 59.39 61.02
N LYS A 364 73.01 58.91 60.68
CA LYS A 364 74.24 59.19 61.43
C LYS A 364 74.95 60.47 60.96
N GLU A 365 74.49 61.09 59.88
CA GLU A 365 75.11 62.30 59.34
C GLU A 365 74.98 63.46 60.32
N THR A 366 76.08 64.20 60.51
CA THR A 366 76.17 65.26 61.53
C THR A 366 76.04 66.65 60.93
N ASP A 367 76.36 66.82 59.64
CA ASP A 367 76.18 68.08 58.92
C ASP A 367 74.71 68.29 58.49
N GLN A 368 74.14 69.41 58.91
CA GLN A 368 72.72 69.69 58.70
C GLN A 368 72.36 69.86 57.21
N SER A 369 73.23 70.48 56.41
CA SER A 369 73.01 70.69 54.98
C SER A 369 73.07 69.38 54.19
N CYS A 370 74.10 68.58 54.42
CA CYS A 370 74.29 67.27 53.77
C CYS A 370 73.18 66.28 54.16
N PHE A 371 72.77 66.29 55.43
CA PHE A 371 71.65 65.48 55.90
C PHE A 371 70.36 65.85 55.16
N VAL A 372 69.96 67.12 55.15
CA VAL A 372 68.69 67.55 54.53
C VAL A 372 68.64 67.24 53.03
N GLN A 373 69.77 67.41 52.31
CA GLN A 373 69.87 67.09 50.89
C GLN A 373 69.58 65.60 50.61
N THR A 374 70.13 64.72 51.44
CA THR A 374 70.05 63.26 51.25
C THR A 374 68.76 62.68 51.83
N ALA A 375 68.32 63.18 52.99
CA ALA A 375 67.09 62.79 53.67
C ALA A 375 65.84 63.05 52.81
N LYS A 376 65.80 64.13 52.03
CA LYS A 376 64.67 64.41 51.13
C LYS A 376 64.54 63.37 50.02
N GLN A 377 65.65 62.97 49.38
CA GLN A 377 65.64 61.92 48.36
C GLN A 377 65.27 60.55 48.94
N LEU A 378 65.79 60.24 50.13
CA LEU A 378 65.46 59.03 50.85
C LEU A 378 63.98 58.98 51.24
N HIS A 379 63.43 60.08 51.76
CA HIS A 379 62.02 60.19 52.14
C HIS A 379 61.09 59.92 50.94
N VAL A 380 61.40 60.48 49.76
CA VAL A 380 60.61 60.22 48.54
C VAL A 380 60.65 58.73 48.15
N ARG A 381 61.82 58.07 48.26
CA ARG A 381 61.96 56.63 47.97
C ARG A 381 61.18 55.77 48.96
N ILE A 382 61.26 56.08 50.26
CA ILE A 382 60.52 55.39 51.32
C ILE A 382 59.02 55.61 51.14
N GLN A 383 58.60 56.83 50.84
CA GLN A 383 57.18 57.15 50.63
C GLN A 383 56.61 56.37 49.44
N LYS A 384 57.31 56.32 48.31
CA LYS A 384 56.90 55.54 47.13
C LYS A 384 56.78 54.03 47.42
N ALA A 385 57.72 53.47 48.18
CA ALA A 385 57.65 52.07 48.63
C ALA A 385 56.49 51.83 49.61
N THR A 386 56.26 52.77 50.54
CA THR A 386 55.19 52.68 51.55
C THR A 386 53.80 52.83 50.93
N GLU A 387 53.63 53.69 49.93
CA GLU A 387 52.39 53.83 49.16
C GLU A 387 52.05 52.55 48.40
N SER A 388 53.05 51.90 47.78
CA SER A 388 52.88 50.62 47.08
C SER A 388 52.45 49.47 48.00
N LEU A 389 52.82 49.53 49.29
CA LEU A 389 52.43 48.55 50.32
C LEU A 389 51.03 48.77 50.91
N LYS A 390 50.48 49.99 50.81
CA LYS A 390 49.17 50.33 51.42
C LYS A 390 47.98 49.73 50.66
N THR A 391 48.12 49.41 49.38
CA THR A 391 47.04 48.87 48.55
C THR A 391 47.57 47.76 47.64
N PHE A 392 47.53 46.51 48.12
CA PHE A 392 47.81 45.34 47.29
C PHE A 392 46.59 44.96 46.46
N HIS A 393 46.74 44.90 45.14
CA HIS A 393 45.79 44.26 44.22
C HIS A 393 46.58 43.41 43.22
N PRO A 394 46.15 42.17 42.92
CA PRO A 394 46.76 41.36 41.86
C PRO A 394 46.73 42.07 40.50
N SER A 395 47.81 41.95 39.73
CA SER A 395 47.93 42.56 38.39
C SER A 395 47.05 41.89 37.33
N ALA A 396 46.53 40.68 37.62
CA ALA A 396 45.58 39.96 36.80
C ALA A 396 44.66 39.08 37.65
N ASP A 397 43.43 38.88 37.17
CA ASP A 397 42.48 37.92 37.75
C ASP A 397 42.79 36.50 37.26
N PRO A 398 42.89 35.47 38.14
CA PRO A 398 43.07 34.08 37.73
C PRO A 398 41.83 33.44 37.09
N CYS A 399 40.68 34.11 37.09
CA CYS A 399 39.42 33.56 36.57
C CYS A 399 39.36 33.47 35.03
N PHE A 400 38.60 32.50 34.52
CA PHE A 400 38.34 32.26 33.09
C PHE A 400 36.85 32.24 32.73
N ASP A 401 35.99 32.82 33.57
CA ASP A 401 34.52 32.82 33.37
C ASP A 401 34.06 33.47 32.04
N GLU A 402 34.92 34.24 31.38
CA GLU A 402 34.69 34.80 30.05
C GLU A 402 34.71 33.75 28.91
N PHE A 403 35.23 32.56 29.16
CA PHE A 403 35.31 31.47 28.19
C PHE A 403 34.18 30.45 28.40
N VAL A 404 32.98 30.79 27.91
CA VAL A 404 31.81 29.90 27.90
C VAL A 404 31.54 29.42 26.48
N LEU A 405 31.39 28.10 26.30
CA LEU A 405 30.98 27.47 25.04
C LEU A 405 29.68 26.70 25.25
N ASP A 406 28.65 27.05 24.47
CA ASP A 406 27.40 26.31 24.35
C ASP A 406 27.36 25.66 22.96
N THR A 407 27.25 24.33 22.91
CA THR A 407 27.20 23.53 21.67
C THR A 407 25.81 22.98 21.36
N SER A 408 24.79 23.35 22.15
CA SER A 408 23.46 22.74 22.08
C SER A 408 22.79 22.93 20.71
N LYS A 409 22.96 24.10 20.08
CA LYS A 409 22.39 24.41 18.76
C LYS A 409 23.07 23.59 17.67
N GLU A 410 24.39 23.56 17.67
CA GLU A 410 25.21 22.83 16.70
C GLU A 410 24.95 21.33 16.78
N GLU A 411 24.81 20.77 17.99
CA GLU A 411 24.41 19.38 18.18
C GLU A 411 23.02 19.07 17.63
N THR A 412 22.07 20.00 17.78
CA THR A 412 20.72 19.85 17.25
C THR A 412 20.77 19.85 15.72
N LEU A 413 21.48 20.81 15.11
CA LEU A 413 21.68 20.87 13.67
C LEU A 413 22.34 19.61 13.11
N LEU A 414 23.33 19.04 13.82
CA LEU A 414 23.97 17.78 13.41
C LEU A 414 23.04 16.57 13.53
N LYS A 415 22.16 16.53 14.55
CA LYS A 415 21.17 15.45 14.73
C LYS A 415 20.04 15.51 13.70
N GLU A 416 19.67 16.71 13.24
CA GLU A 416 18.65 16.93 12.21
C GLU A 416 19.15 16.63 10.78
N MET A 417 20.44 16.32 10.61
CA MET A 417 20.97 15.88 9.31
C MET A 417 20.41 14.50 8.93
N CYS A 418 19.43 14.45 8.03
CA CYS A 418 18.91 13.16 7.56
C CYS A 418 19.57 12.72 6.25
N PHE A 419 20.09 11.50 6.23
CA PHE A 419 20.60 10.80 5.05
C PHE A 419 19.42 10.13 4.32
N GLY A 420 18.97 10.72 3.22
CA GLY A 420 18.11 10.01 2.27
C GLY A 420 16.93 10.79 1.70
N GLY A 421 16.55 10.32 0.51
CA GLY A 421 15.16 10.19 0.07
C GLY A 421 14.51 11.42 -0.54
N VAL A 422 13.92 11.21 -1.72
CA VAL A 422 12.76 11.97 -2.16
C VAL A 422 11.74 11.98 -1.00
N PRO A 423 11.24 13.15 -0.54
CA PRO A 423 10.25 13.19 0.54
C PRO A 423 9.01 12.38 0.20
N ASP A 424 8.31 11.89 1.23
CA ASP A 424 7.02 11.25 1.01
C ASP A 424 6.00 12.25 0.44
N PRO A 425 5.08 11.79 -0.43
CA PRO A 425 4.05 12.65 -0.98
C PRO A 425 3.12 13.14 0.15
N PRO A 426 2.86 14.46 0.25
CA PRO A 426 1.88 14.99 1.19
C PRO A 426 0.47 14.51 0.86
N LEU A 427 -0.42 14.51 1.85
CA LEU A 427 -1.84 14.12 1.68
C LEU A 427 -2.75 15.31 1.98
N ILE A 428 -3.53 15.76 0.99
CA ILE A 428 -4.51 16.84 1.16
C ILE A 428 -5.60 16.39 2.13
N ASP A 429 -5.84 17.19 3.16
CA ASP A 429 -6.86 16.94 4.17
C ASP A 429 -8.19 17.59 3.78
N PHE A 430 -9.16 16.77 3.39
CA PHE A 430 -10.52 17.21 3.04
C PHE A 430 -11.26 17.88 4.20
N SER A 431 -11.00 17.45 5.44
CA SER A 431 -11.72 17.95 6.62
C SER A 431 -11.31 19.36 6.99
N GLN A 432 -10.09 19.78 6.63
CA GLN A 432 -9.55 21.11 6.89
C GLN A 432 -9.49 22.01 5.65
N SER A 433 -9.47 21.43 4.45
CA SER A 433 -9.46 22.19 3.19
C SER A 433 -10.84 22.75 2.86
N ARG A 434 -10.90 24.00 2.40
CA ARG A 434 -12.15 24.73 2.08
C ARG A 434 -11.96 25.57 0.82
N VAL A 435 -12.98 25.57 -0.04
CA VAL A 435 -12.99 26.38 -1.27
C VAL A 435 -14.27 27.20 -1.32
N TYR A 436 -14.13 28.51 -1.17
CA TYR A 436 -15.19 29.50 -1.21
C TYR A 436 -14.83 30.55 -2.28
N ASN A 437 -14.66 31.82 -1.90
CA ASN A 437 -14.07 32.85 -2.76
C ASN A 437 -12.56 32.56 -2.98
N GLU A 438 -11.90 32.04 -1.95
CA GLU A 438 -10.51 31.59 -1.98
C GLU A 438 -10.48 30.09 -1.61
N ALA A 439 -9.45 29.37 -2.06
CA ALA A 439 -9.21 27.99 -1.65
C ALA A 439 -8.13 27.93 -0.58
N SER A 440 -8.49 27.60 0.65
CA SER A 440 -7.53 27.18 1.67
C SER A 440 -7.36 25.66 1.61
N ILE A 441 -6.21 25.23 1.14
CA ILE A 441 -5.86 23.81 1.02
C ILE A 441 -4.87 23.47 2.13
N CYS A 442 -5.22 22.49 2.95
CA CYS A 442 -4.40 21.96 4.03
C CYS A 442 -3.97 20.53 3.70
N TRP A 443 -2.76 20.14 4.06
CA TRP A 443 -2.26 18.78 3.87
C TRP A 443 -1.53 18.29 5.13
N ARG A 444 -1.40 16.98 5.24
CA ARG A 444 -0.63 16.32 6.31
C ARG A 444 0.54 15.55 5.70
N LEU A 445 1.63 15.53 6.43
CA LEU A 445 2.80 14.69 6.14
C LEU A 445 2.70 13.42 7.01
N PRO A 446 3.23 12.28 6.56
CA PRO A 446 3.32 11.06 7.37
C PRO A 446 4.08 11.31 8.68
N ASP A 447 3.79 10.59 9.76
CA ASP A 447 4.41 10.82 11.08
C ASP A 447 5.94 10.63 11.08
N ASP A 448 6.49 9.87 10.12
CA ASP A 448 7.93 9.60 9.93
C ASP A 448 8.53 10.40 8.75
N HIS A 449 8.03 11.61 8.50
CA HIS A 449 8.51 12.45 7.39
C HIS A 449 9.85 13.09 7.69
N LEU A 450 10.72 13.10 6.69
CA LEU A 450 11.95 13.87 6.73
C LEU A 450 11.62 15.39 6.68
N PRO A 451 12.44 16.24 7.33
CA PRO A 451 12.24 17.70 7.29
C PRO A 451 12.27 18.19 5.83
N THR A 452 11.21 18.87 5.42
CA THR A 452 11.01 19.42 4.07
C THR A 452 11.35 20.90 4.02
N ASP A 453 12.01 21.35 2.95
CA ASP A 453 12.39 22.76 2.79
C ASP A 453 11.16 23.64 2.51
N HIS A 454 10.29 23.16 1.60
CA HIS A 454 9.06 23.81 1.19
C HIS A 454 8.15 22.82 0.45
N HIS A 455 6.89 23.22 0.26
CA HIS A 455 5.92 22.54 -0.56
C HIS A 455 5.51 23.40 -1.76
N VAL A 456 5.01 22.75 -2.80
CA VAL A 456 4.43 23.39 -3.98
C VAL A 456 3.03 22.85 -4.17
N LEU A 457 2.03 23.72 -4.03
CA LEU A 457 0.63 23.42 -4.34
C LEU A 457 0.38 23.77 -5.81
N GLU A 458 -0.22 22.85 -6.54
CA GLU A 458 -0.66 23.07 -7.91
C GLU A 458 -2.17 22.93 -8.01
N TYR A 459 -2.77 23.76 -8.84
CA TYR A 459 -4.20 23.74 -9.10
C TYR A 459 -4.52 23.97 -10.58
N ARG A 460 -5.65 23.42 -11.04
CA ARG A 460 -6.18 23.67 -12.39
C ARG A 460 -7.70 23.72 -12.37
N LYS A 461 -8.29 24.51 -13.28
CA LYS A 461 -9.73 24.52 -13.49
C LYS A 461 -10.13 23.30 -14.32
N LEU A 462 -11.15 22.57 -13.89
CA LEU A 462 -11.73 21.45 -14.64
C LEU A 462 -12.86 21.98 -15.53
N GLY A 463 -12.85 21.60 -16.81
CA GLY A 463 -13.90 21.94 -17.76
C GLY A 463 -15.26 21.39 -17.32
N GLY A 464 -16.31 22.21 -17.45
CA GLY A 464 -17.68 21.82 -17.09
C GLY A 464 -18.27 20.78 -18.07
N PRO A 465 -19.21 19.93 -17.64
CA PRO A 465 -19.83 18.91 -18.50
C PRO A 465 -20.82 19.46 -19.56
N SER A 466 -20.97 20.78 -19.72
CA SER A 466 -22.08 21.38 -20.49
C SER A 466 -21.73 22.59 -21.37
N GLN A 467 -20.48 22.79 -21.78
CA GLN A 467 -20.13 23.77 -22.83
C GLN A 467 -19.35 23.08 -23.96
N PRO A 468 -19.73 23.29 -25.24
CA PRO A 468 -18.88 22.90 -26.36
C PRO A 468 -17.59 23.75 -26.33
N PRO A 469 -16.44 23.23 -26.78
CA PRO A 469 -15.19 23.96 -26.70
C PRO A 469 -15.27 25.25 -27.53
N SER A 470 -15.22 26.41 -26.89
CA SER A 470 -14.88 27.66 -27.57
C SER A 470 -13.41 27.59 -27.98
N HIS A 471 -13.09 28.11 -29.16
CA HIS A 471 -11.74 28.10 -29.75
C HIS A 471 -10.66 28.82 -28.91
N GLU A 472 -11.02 29.47 -27.80
CA GLU A 472 -10.11 30.17 -26.88
C GLU A 472 -9.84 29.40 -25.57
N ASP A 473 -10.59 28.34 -25.24
CA ASP A 473 -10.43 27.57 -23.98
C ASP A 473 -9.46 26.39 -24.09
N THR A 474 -8.90 26.15 -25.28
CA THR A 474 -8.21 24.89 -25.60
C THR A 474 -6.79 24.78 -25.04
N GLU A 475 -6.14 25.88 -24.66
CA GLU A 475 -4.75 25.85 -24.17
C GLU A 475 -4.63 26.05 -22.66
N ASP A 476 -5.50 26.84 -22.02
CA ASP A 476 -5.31 27.28 -20.63
C ASP A 476 -5.96 26.36 -19.57
N GLY A 477 -6.94 25.53 -19.95
CA GLY A 477 -7.65 24.62 -19.04
C GLY A 477 -6.87 23.36 -18.63
N CYS A 478 -5.78 23.02 -19.33
CA CYS A 478 -4.98 21.82 -19.08
C CYS A 478 -3.70 22.08 -18.27
N VAL A 479 -3.32 23.35 -18.07
CA VAL A 479 -2.06 23.71 -17.42
C VAL A 479 -2.25 23.80 -15.90
N TRP A 480 -1.37 23.13 -15.16
CA TRP A 480 -1.31 23.26 -13.70
C TRP A 480 -0.65 24.59 -13.33
N ARG A 481 -1.36 25.40 -12.54
CA ARG A 481 -0.83 26.62 -11.93
C ARG A 481 -0.21 26.29 -10.59
N ALA A 482 1.07 26.63 -10.40
CA ALA A 482 1.78 26.41 -9.15
C ALA A 482 1.74 27.65 -8.26
N THR A 483 1.62 27.45 -6.94
CA THR A 483 1.86 28.49 -5.95
C THR A 483 3.36 28.69 -5.73
N ASP A 484 3.72 29.80 -5.09
CA ASP A 484 5.06 29.99 -4.54
C ASP A 484 5.40 28.95 -3.46
N ARG A 485 6.66 28.95 -3.02
CA ARG A 485 7.18 28.04 -1.98
C ARG A 485 6.39 28.19 -0.68
N VAL A 486 5.74 27.12 -0.25
CA VAL A 486 4.94 27.08 0.97
C VAL A 486 5.74 26.40 2.08
N TYR A 487 6.00 27.11 3.18
CA TYR A 487 6.81 26.59 4.31
C TYR A 487 5.99 25.89 5.40
N GLY A 488 4.66 25.89 5.27
CA GLY A 488 3.74 25.23 6.21
C GLY A 488 2.89 24.16 5.54
N SER A 489 2.00 23.55 6.33
CA SER A 489 1.08 22.49 5.91
C SER A 489 -0.23 23.00 5.26
N SER A 490 -0.26 24.27 4.85
CA SER A 490 -1.44 24.87 4.21
C SER A 490 -1.08 26.02 3.29
N ALA A 491 -1.85 26.22 2.23
CA ALA A 491 -1.76 27.38 1.34
C ALA A 491 -3.14 27.93 0.98
N VAL A 492 -3.18 29.21 0.63
CA VAL A 492 -4.40 29.89 0.15
C VAL A 492 -4.21 30.26 -1.31
N VAL A 493 -5.16 29.89 -2.16
CA VAL A 493 -5.22 30.24 -3.59
C VAL A 493 -6.35 31.23 -3.79
N GLN A 494 -6.02 32.38 -4.40
CA GLN A 494 -6.93 33.49 -4.66
C GLN A 494 -7.42 33.48 -6.13
N ASP A 495 -8.34 34.38 -6.45
CA ASP A 495 -8.84 34.62 -7.82
C ASP A 495 -9.43 33.40 -8.54
N LEU A 496 -10.09 32.52 -7.78
CA LEU A 496 -10.83 31.40 -8.34
C LEU A 496 -12.13 31.89 -8.97
N GLN A 497 -12.46 31.35 -10.14
CA GLN A 497 -13.73 31.68 -10.79
C GLN A 497 -14.90 31.06 -10.02
N PRO A 498 -16.03 31.79 -9.88
CA PRO A 498 -17.23 31.24 -9.27
C PRO A 498 -17.80 30.09 -10.11
N ASP A 499 -18.64 29.27 -9.48
CA ASP A 499 -19.34 28.12 -10.09
C ASP A 499 -18.46 27.18 -10.93
N SER A 500 -17.24 26.94 -10.45
CA SER A 500 -16.21 26.22 -11.20
C SER A 500 -15.58 25.11 -10.36
N ARG A 501 -15.23 24.00 -11.02
CA ARG A 501 -14.50 22.90 -10.37
C ARG A 501 -13.01 23.10 -10.54
N TYR A 502 -12.26 22.86 -9.48
CA TYR A 502 -10.80 22.93 -9.46
C TYR A 502 -10.21 21.64 -8.91
N ALA A 503 -9.15 21.14 -9.55
CA ALA A 503 -8.33 20.05 -9.02
C ALA A 503 -7.08 20.63 -8.36
N PHE A 504 -6.67 20.04 -7.25
CA PHE A 504 -5.51 20.42 -6.45
C PHE A 504 -4.60 19.22 -6.21
N ARG A 505 -3.30 19.46 -6.21
CA ARG A 505 -2.26 18.48 -5.83
C ARG A 505 -1.08 19.18 -5.19
N VAL A 506 -0.41 18.55 -4.24
CA VAL A 506 0.74 19.13 -3.55
C VAL A 506 1.93 18.18 -3.59
N ARG A 507 3.13 18.72 -3.63
CA ARG A 507 4.38 17.97 -3.49
C ARG A 507 5.32 18.67 -2.52
N SER A 508 6.18 17.89 -1.88
CA SER A 508 7.22 18.34 -0.96
C SER A 508 8.55 18.43 -1.67
N CYS A 509 9.37 19.40 -1.28
CA CYS A 509 10.73 19.58 -1.79
C CYS A 509 11.74 19.53 -0.65
N ARG A 510 12.85 18.84 -0.87
CA ARG A 510 13.99 18.74 0.05
C ARG A 510 15.28 18.63 -0.75
N ASN A 511 16.24 19.53 -0.51
CA ASN A 511 17.53 19.53 -1.21
C ASN A 511 17.40 19.50 -2.75
N SER A 512 16.41 20.22 -3.29
CA SER A 512 16.05 20.22 -4.73
C SER A 512 15.46 18.91 -5.27
N MET A 513 15.24 17.91 -4.42
CA MET A 513 14.51 16.69 -4.74
C MET A 513 13.02 16.88 -4.41
N PHE A 514 12.16 16.48 -5.35
CA PHE A 514 10.70 16.61 -5.22
C PHE A 514 10.06 15.26 -4.95
N SER A 515 9.14 15.22 -4.00
CA SER A 515 8.21 14.09 -3.82
C SER A 515 7.38 13.87 -5.08
N PRO A 516 6.83 12.66 -5.27
CA PRO A 516 5.63 12.50 -6.09
C PRO A 516 4.54 13.47 -5.62
N TYR A 517 3.62 13.84 -6.52
CA TYR A 517 2.45 14.61 -6.12
C TYR A 517 1.51 13.78 -5.25
N SER A 518 0.79 14.46 -4.37
CA SER A 518 -0.37 13.93 -3.68
C SER A 518 -1.41 13.42 -4.69
N PRO A 519 -2.32 12.53 -4.26
CA PRO A 519 -3.55 12.28 -5.00
C PRO A 519 -4.26 13.59 -5.35
N GLU A 520 -4.80 13.68 -6.56
CA GLU A 520 -5.56 14.85 -7.00
C GLU A 520 -6.88 14.91 -6.24
N VAL A 521 -7.19 16.10 -5.71
CA VAL A 521 -8.44 16.36 -5.00
C VAL A 521 -9.21 17.46 -5.73
N SER A 522 -10.50 17.25 -5.96
CA SER A 522 -11.36 18.24 -6.60
C SER A 522 -12.28 18.94 -5.61
N PHE A 523 -12.34 20.27 -5.68
CA PHE A 523 -13.30 21.10 -4.98
C PHE A 523 -14.11 21.96 -5.96
N HIS A 524 -15.27 22.43 -5.53
CA HIS A 524 -16.15 23.28 -6.33
C HIS A 524 -16.31 24.63 -5.66
N THR A 525 -16.07 25.71 -6.40
CA THR A 525 -16.34 27.07 -5.91
C THR A 525 -17.85 27.30 -5.84
N PRO A 526 -18.35 28.08 -4.86
CA PRO A 526 -19.76 28.40 -4.78
C PRO A 526 -20.28 29.11 -6.04
N PRO A 527 -21.60 29.03 -6.32
CA PRO A 527 -22.21 29.63 -7.50
C PRO A 527 -22.27 31.17 -7.47
N ALA A 528 -21.94 31.78 -6.32
CA ALA A 528 -21.94 33.20 -6.09
C ALA A 528 -20.93 33.59 -5.00
N PRO A 529 -20.51 34.86 -4.93
CA PRO A 529 -19.66 35.35 -3.85
C PRO A 529 -20.25 35.05 -2.49
N VAL A 530 -19.38 34.65 -1.56
CA VAL A 530 -19.79 34.34 -0.20
C VAL A 530 -20.20 35.60 0.56
N PHE A 531 -21.39 35.55 1.14
CA PHE A 531 -22.01 36.59 1.94
C PHE A 531 -21.85 36.28 3.43
N SER A 532 -21.16 37.18 4.13
CA SER A 532 -20.89 37.07 5.56
C SER A 532 -21.91 37.89 6.37
N PHE A 533 -22.47 37.28 7.41
CA PHE A 533 -23.37 37.92 8.37
C PHE A 533 -23.23 37.22 9.73
N LEU A 534 -23.72 37.86 10.79
CA LEU A 534 -23.89 37.24 12.11
C LEU A 534 -25.37 37.18 12.47
N PHE A 535 -25.73 36.40 13.48
CA PHE A 535 -27.10 36.39 14.00
C PHE A 535 -27.44 37.73 14.67
N SER A 536 -28.58 38.31 14.29
CA SER A 536 -29.07 39.57 14.84
C SER A 536 -29.51 39.42 16.29
N ASP A 537 -29.06 40.33 17.16
CA ASP A 537 -29.52 40.47 18.54
C ASP A 537 -30.78 41.36 18.67
N LYS A 538 -31.17 42.03 17.58
CA LYS A 538 -32.33 42.96 17.53
C LYS A 538 -33.57 42.32 16.92
N CYS A 539 -33.41 41.32 16.05
CA CYS A 539 -34.49 40.67 15.32
C CYS A 539 -34.54 39.17 15.62
N GLY A 540 -35.17 38.82 16.74
CA GLY A 540 -35.46 37.44 17.13
C GLY A 540 -36.46 37.41 18.28
N PHE A 541 -37.54 36.64 18.13
CA PHE A 541 -38.59 36.51 19.14
C PHE A 541 -38.04 35.68 20.32
N SER A 542 -37.99 36.29 21.51
CA SER A 542 -37.66 35.67 22.81
C SER A 542 -36.16 35.44 23.10
N THR A 543 -35.53 36.45 23.72
CA THR A 543 -34.20 36.36 24.37
C THR A 543 -34.12 35.27 25.44
N GLU A 544 -35.25 34.77 25.95
CA GLU A 544 -35.31 33.68 26.92
C GLU A 544 -35.23 32.27 26.28
N ARG A 545 -35.43 32.17 24.95
CA ARG A 545 -35.54 30.89 24.22
C ARG A 545 -34.48 30.69 23.15
N LEU A 546 -33.84 31.74 22.66
CA LEU A 546 -32.73 31.66 21.74
C LEU A 546 -31.45 32.15 22.43
N ILE A 547 -30.45 31.26 22.55
CA ILE A 547 -29.14 31.58 23.09
C ILE A 547 -28.17 31.79 21.94
N LEU A 548 -27.60 33.00 21.86
CA LEU A 548 -26.48 33.32 20.99
C LEU A 548 -25.17 33.12 21.74
N ASN A 549 -24.15 32.62 21.04
CA ASN A 549 -22.80 32.62 21.59
C ASN A 549 -22.16 34.02 21.54
N ASN A 550 -21.05 34.22 22.24
CA ASN A 550 -20.37 35.52 22.32
C ASN A 550 -19.95 36.10 20.95
N ARG A 551 -19.74 35.25 19.94
CA ARG A 551 -19.37 35.65 18.58
C ARG A 551 -20.57 35.93 17.68
N ARG A 552 -21.80 35.60 18.12
CA ARG A 552 -23.05 35.63 17.35
C ARG A 552 -23.01 34.82 16.04
N ASP A 553 -22.15 33.81 15.95
CA ASP A 553 -22.05 32.88 14.81
C ASP A 553 -22.80 31.58 15.06
N THR A 554 -23.33 31.37 16.27
CA THR A 554 -24.06 30.17 16.68
C THR A 554 -25.32 30.57 17.44
N VAL A 555 -26.45 29.93 17.12
CA VAL A 555 -27.73 30.08 17.80
C VAL A 555 -28.29 28.72 18.21
N GLU A 556 -28.80 28.63 19.43
CA GLU A 556 -29.40 27.42 19.99
C GLU A 556 -30.77 27.73 20.62
N SER A 557 -31.78 26.94 20.29
CA SER A 557 -33.10 27.01 20.91
C SER A 557 -33.11 26.25 22.24
N VAL A 558 -33.56 26.90 23.29
CA VAL A 558 -33.74 26.34 24.62
C VAL A 558 -35.17 26.54 25.09
N ALA A 559 -35.71 25.58 25.83
CA ALA A 559 -37.06 25.69 26.35
C ALA A 559 -37.22 26.87 27.35
N GLY A 560 -36.15 27.26 28.05
CA GLY A 560 -36.17 28.31 29.08
C GLY A 560 -36.85 27.84 30.39
N MET A 561 -36.33 28.27 31.55
CA MET A 561 -36.79 27.78 32.87
C MET A 561 -38.24 28.21 33.19
N ALA A 562 -38.61 29.44 32.85
CA ALA A 562 -39.95 29.98 33.09
C ALA A 562 -41.03 29.22 32.31
N PHE A 563 -40.72 28.80 31.08
CA PHE A 563 -41.62 28.01 30.24
C PHE A 563 -41.72 26.55 30.70
N LEU A 564 -40.60 25.92 31.12
CA LEU A 564 -40.63 24.57 31.69
C LEU A 564 -41.51 24.52 32.96
N LEU A 565 -41.40 25.52 33.83
CA LEU A 565 -42.24 25.66 35.02
C LEU A 565 -43.71 25.96 34.71
N ALA A 566 -43.99 26.65 33.60
CA ALA A 566 -45.35 26.91 33.13
C ALA A 566 -45.99 25.65 32.51
N ALA A 567 -45.24 24.88 31.73
CA ALA A 567 -45.71 23.63 31.13
C ALA A 567 -46.04 22.56 32.19
N GLU A 568 -45.29 22.50 33.29
CA GLU A 568 -45.55 21.62 34.43
C GLU A 568 -46.92 21.89 35.08
N ARG A 569 -47.40 23.14 35.08
CA ARG A 569 -48.65 23.54 35.74
C ARG A 569 -49.92 23.29 34.92
N VAL A 570 -49.83 23.22 33.59
CA VAL A 570 -51.03 23.26 32.71
C VAL A 570 -51.34 21.90 32.04
N GLN A 571 -50.46 20.89 32.10
CA GLN A 571 -50.64 19.59 31.42
C GLN A 571 -51.09 19.69 29.94
N MET A 572 -50.81 20.82 29.27
CA MET A 572 -51.09 21.04 27.85
C MET A 572 -49.78 21.10 27.08
N GLY A 573 -49.69 20.36 25.98
CA GLY A 573 -48.53 20.31 25.09
C GLY A 573 -48.32 21.64 24.37
N SER A 574 -47.51 22.53 24.93
CA SER A 574 -47.16 23.82 24.34
C SER A 574 -45.82 23.82 23.58
N TYR A 575 -45.33 22.65 23.17
CA TYR A 575 -44.01 22.47 22.52
C TYR A 575 -43.93 22.92 21.04
N LEU A 576 -44.90 23.67 20.51
CA LEU A 576 -45.10 23.79 19.05
C LEU A 576 -44.71 25.13 18.41
N GLY A 577 -44.11 26.07 19.16
CA GLY A 577 -43.67 27.36 18.62
C GLY A 577 -42.31 27.27 17.92
N LEU A 578 -42.19 27.83 16.70
CA LEU A 578 -40.90 28.09 16.05
C LEU A 578 -40.35 29.43 16.54
N ASP A 579 -39.14 29.44 17.08
CA ASP A 579 -38.43 30.66 17.44
C ASP A 579 -37.59 31.12 16.24
N TYR A 580 -37.91 32.31 15.69
CA TYR A 580 -37.27 32.82 14.48
C TYR A 580 -36.15 33.81 14.80
N ILE A 581 -35.07 33.74 14.02
CA ILE A 581 -33.93 34.66 14.03
C ILE A 581 -33.44 34.92 12.60
N ILE A 582 -32.93 36.13 12.37
CA ILE A 582 -32.38 36.53 11.06
C ILE A 582 -30.92 36.95 11.18
N GLY A 583 -30.25 37.08 10.04
CA GLY A 583 -28.95 37.73 9.94
C GLY A 583 -29.01 39.22 10.28
N ASP A 584 -27.90 39.78 10.75
CA ASP A 584 -27.73 41.20 11.04
C ASP A 584 -27.53 42.08 9.78
N THR A 585 -27.26 41.44 8.65
CA THR A 585 -26.96 42.10 7.36
C THR A 585 -27.95 41.63 6.30
N GLY A 586 -28.50 42.58 5.55
CA GLY A 586 -29.48 42.34 4.49
C GLY A 586 -28.89 42.43 3.08
N ILE A 587 -29.60 41.83 2.12
CA ILE A 587 -29.26 41.73 0.71
C ILE A 587 -30.32 42.48 -0.10
N SER A 588 -29.90 43.44 -0.92
CA SER A 588 -30.80 44.27 -1.74
C SER A 588 -30.54 44.19 -3.25
N GLN A 589 -29.50 43.49 -3.69
CA GLN A 589 -29.14 43.30 -5.10
C GLN A 589 -28.09 42.20 -5.27
N GLY A 590 -28.01 41.63 -6.48
CA GLY A 590 -26.97 40.68 -6.85
C GLY A 590 -27.21 39.25 -6.35
N ARG A 591 -26.21 38.40 -6.59
CA ARG A 591 -26.23 36.98 -6.20
C ARG A 591 -25.26 36.73 -5.06
N HIS A 592 -25.72 36.05 -4.01
CA HIS A 592 -24.99 35.85 -2.76
C HIS A 592 -25.12 34.41 -2.28
N TYR A 593 -24.05 33.85 -1.71
CA TYR A 593 -24.04 32.49 -1.16
C TYR A 593 -23.60 32.48 0.31
N TRP A 594 -24.23 31.68 1.15
CA TRP A 594 -23.74 31.39 2.50
C TRP A 594 -23.99 29.94 2.87
N ALA A 595 -23.13 29.39 3.72
CA ALA A 595 -23.22 28.05 4.25
C ALA A 595 -23.27 28.01 5.77
N PHE A 596 -23.90 26.99 6.32
CA PHE A 596 -24.01 26.75 7.76
C PHE A 596 -24.16 25.26 8.05
N LYS A 597 -23.96 24.90 9.32
CA LYS A 597 -24.15 23.57 9.87
C LYS A 597 -25.34 23.54 10.82
N VAL A 598 -26.11 22.47 10.77
CA VAL A 598 -27.14 22.15 11.76
C VAL A 598 -26.68 20.93 12.55
N GLU A 599 -26.71 21.01 13.88
CA GLU A 599 -26.25 19.89 14.69
C GLU A 599 -27.17 18.67 14.55
N PRO A 600 -26.64 17.44 14.47
CA PRO A 600 -27.44 16.24 14.20
C PRO A 600 -28.55 15.94 15.23
N TYR A 601 -28.38 16.38 16.48
CA TYR A 601 -29.38 16.22 17.54
C TYR A 601 -30.50 17.27 17.48
N SER A 602 -30.42 18.24 16.57
CA SER A 602 -31.46 19.25 16.39
C SER A 602 -32.78 18.59 16.03
N TYR A 603 -33.83 18.85 16.81
CA TYR A 603 -35.15 18.29 16.56
C TYR A 603 -35.74 18.81 15.24
N MET A 604 -35.85 20.14 15.11
CA MET A 604 -36.29 20.78 13.88
C MET A 604 -35.71 22.20 13.73
N VAL A 605 -35.17 22.49 12.55
CA VAL A 605 -34.66 23.79 12.13
C VAL A 605 -35.20 24.11 10.75
N LYS A 606 -35.81 25.28 10.57
CA LYS A 606 -36.21 25.83 9.29
C LYS A 606 -35.18 26.86 8.83
N VAL A 607 -34.82 26.86 7.55
CA VAL A 607 -33.75 27.72 7.01
C VAL A 607 -34.11 28.28 5.65
N GLY A 608 -33.69 29.51 5.35
CA GLY A 608 -34.01 30.17 4.10
C GLY A 608 -33.81 31.67 4.15
N VAL A 609 -34.74 32.42 3.55
CA VAL A 609 -34.67 33.89 3.42
C VAL A 609 -35.98 34.56 3.83
N ALA A 610 -35.92 35.82 4.26
CA ALA A 610 -37.07 36.64 4.61
C ALA A 610 -36.94 38.07 4.09
N SER A 611 -38.05 38.70 3.69
CA SER A 611 -38.05 40.12 3.29
C SER A 611 -38.38 41.03 4.47
N ASP A 612 -37.71 42.17 4.59
CA ASP A 612 -38.03 43.21 5.59
C ASP A 612 -39.49 43.68 5.51
N THR A 613 -40.01 43.89 4.31
CA THR A 613 -41.40 44.30 4.05
C THR A 613 -42.40 43.35 4.71
N LYS A 614 -42.20 42.04 4.53
CA LYS A 614 -43.08 41.02 5.12
C LYS A 614 -42.79 40.79 6.59
N LEU A 615 -41.53 40.92 7.02
CA LEU A 615 -41.17 40.87 8.44
C LEU A 615 -41.89 41.97 9.23
N ILE A 616 -41.90 43.21 8.72
CA ILE A 616 -42.61 44.34 9.35
C ILE A 616 -44.11 44.06 9.47
N GLU A 617 -44.76 43.55 8.42
CA GLU A 617 -46.18 43.15 8.46
C GLU A 617 -46.44 42.06 9.51
N TRP A 618 -45.54 41.09 9.64
CA TRP A 618 -45.63 40.02 10.63
C TRP A 618 -45.44 40.51 12.07
N PHE A 619 -44.51 41.44 12.31
CA PHE A 619 -44.30 42.05 13.63
C PHE A 619 -45.46 42.97 14.05
N HIS A 620 -46.13 43.64 13.11
CA HIS A 620 -47.28 44.52 13.39
C HIS A 620 -48.61 43.76 13.53
N ASN A 621 -48.70 42.53 13.04
CA ASN A 621 -49.89 41.69 13.17
C ASN A 621 -49.50 40.25 13.59
N PRO A 622 -49.09 40.05 14.86
CA PRO A 622 -48.76 38.73 15.39
C PRO A 622 -50.08 37.96 15.55
N ARG A 623 -50.59 37.35 14.48
CA ARG A 623 -51.74 36.45 14.59
C ARG A 623 -51.35 35.33 15.54
N ASP A 624 -52.09 35.24 16.65
CA ASP A 624 -52.07 34.12 17.59
C ASP A 624 -52.01 32.80 16.82
N THR A 625 -50.88 32.11 16.93
CA THR A 625 -50.76 30.69 16.54
C THR A 625 -51.31 29.76 17.63
N SER A 626 -52.03 30.31 18.61
CA SER A 626 -52.79 29.55 19.61
C SER A 626 -54.28 29.83 19.49
N SER A 627 -54.96 29.08 18.61
CA SER A 627 -56.23 28.37 18.86
C SER A 627 -57.05 28.23 17.57
N PRO A 628 -57.21 27.02 17.01
CA PRO A 628 -58.47 26.69 16.37
C PRO A 628 -59.49 26.53 17.50
N ARG A 629 -60.49 27.42 17.53
CA ARG A 629 -61.71 27.20 18.31
C ARG A 629 -62.30 25.86 17.89
N TYR A 630 -62.30 24.89 18.80
CA TYR A 630 -63.03 23.65 18.62
C TYR A 630 -64.51 23.95 18.93
N ASP A 631 -65.18 24.65 18.00
CA ASP A 631 -66.64 24.68 18.01
C ASP A 631 -67.12 23.31 17.51
N HIS A 632 -67.92 22.65 18.35
CA HIS A 632 -68.56 21.39 18.01
C HIS A 632 -69.52 21.60 16.83
N ASP A 633 -69.45 20.65 15.90
CA ASP A 633 -70.51 20.28 14.97
C ASP A 633 -70.74 21.19 13.77
N SER A 634 -70.14 20.82 12.64
CA SER A 634 -70.73 20.92 11.30
C SER A 634 -69.81 20.17 10.32
N GLY A 635 -70.16 18.92 10.01
CA GLY A 635 -69.54 18.22 8.90
C GLY A 635 -69.85 18.94 7.60
N HIS A 636 -68.84 19.57 6.98
CA HIS A 636 -68.84 19.87 5.56
C HIS A 636 -67.40 20.11 5.06
N ASP A 637 -67.10 19.45 3.95
CA ASP A 637 -65.90 19.54 3.10
C ASP A 637 -65.57 20.98 2.69
N SER A 638 -64.34 21.43 2.99
CA SER A 638 -63.72 22.64 2.42
C SER A 638 -62.21 22.42 2.20
N GLY A 639 -61.87 21.70 1.13
CA GLY A 639 -60.49 21.57 0.63
C GLY A 639 -59.99 22.78 -0.19
N SER A 640 -60.02 24.01 0.34
CA SER A 640 -59.54 25.19 -0.41
C SER A 640 -58.78 26.26 0.38
N GLU A 641 -58.53 26.06 1.68
CA GLU A 641 -57.88 27.07 2.54
C GLU A 641 -56.35 26.93 2.69
N ASP A 642 -55.77 25.79 2.33
CA ASP A 642 -54.31 25.56 2.44
C ASP A 642 -53.48 26.28 1.37
N ALA A 643 -54.06 26.62 0.21
CA ALA A 643 -53.32 27.28 -0.89
C ALA A 643 -53.10 28.80 -0.67
N CYS A 644 -53.89 29.43 0.20
CA CYS A 644 -53.81 30.88 0.46
C CYS A 644 -52.79 31.22 1.56
N TYR A 645 -52.47 30.28 2.46
CA TYR A 645 -51.62 30.51 3.63
C TYR A 645 -50.10 30.57 3.35
N GLU A 646 -49.63 30.00 2.23
CA GLU A 646 -48.19 30.06 1.87
C GLU A 646 -47.78 31.40 1.24
N LEU A 647 -48.68 32.11 0.56
CA LEU A 647 -48.37 33.35 -0.16
C LEU A 647 -48.10 34.56 0.77
N SER A 648 -48.49 34.46 2.05
CA SER A 648 -48.37 35.54 3.05
C SER A 648 -47.33 35.29 4.15
N GLN A 649 -46.52 34.24 4.07
CA GLN A 649 -45.47 34.02 5.07
C GLN A 649 -44.24 34.90 4.77
N PRO A 650 -43.67 35.59 5.78
CA PRO A 650 -42.52 36.46 5.57
C PRO A 650 -41.23 35.69 5.29
N PHE A 651 -41.23 34.38 5.51
CA PHE A 651 -40.09 33.50 5.36
C PHE A 651 -40.31 32.50 4.23
N THR A 652 -39.32 32.35 3.35
CA THR A 652 -39.22 31.21 2.44
C THR A 652 -38.23 30.22 3.03
N LEU A 653 -38.73 29.19 3.73
CA LEU A 653 -37.90 28.24 4.47
C LEU A 653 -38.09 26.79 4.01
N ILE A 654 -37.04 25.99 4.11
CA ILE A 654 -37.07 24.53 4.07
C ILE A 654 -36.84 23.97 5.47
N THR A 655 -37.26 22.73 5.72
CA THR A 655 -37.21 22.12 7.05
C THR A 655 -36.12 21.05 7.14
N LEU A 656 -35.27 21.15 8.16
CA LEU A 656 -34.24 20.21 8.55
C LEU A 656 -34.58 19.66 9.93
N GLY A 657 -34.30 18.40 10.22
CA GLY A 657 -34.54 17.84 11.54
C GLY A 657 -34.41 16.33 11.58
N MET A 658 -34.01 15.79 12.72
CA MET A 658 -33.86 14.33 12.93
C MET A 658 -33.00 13.65 11.85
N GLY A 659 -31.92 14.33 11.40
CA GLY A 659 -31.02 13.84 10.36
C GLY A 659 -31.60 13.83 8.93
N LYS A 660 -32.73 14.52 8.70
CA LYS A 660 -33.42 14.58 7.41
C LYS A 660 -33.63 16.02 6.93
N LEU A 661 -33.60 16.20 5.62
CA LEU A 661 -34.00 17.42 4.92
C LEU A 661 -35.35 17.17 4.22
N PHE A 662 -36.33 18.02 4.50
CA PHE A 662 -37.68 17.96 3.93
C PHE A 662 -37.84 19.06 2.87
N ILE A 663 -38.09 18.64 1.63
CA ILE A 663 -38.36 19.53 0.50
C ILE A 663 -39.88 19.65 0.30
N PRO A 664 -40.46 20.87 0.47
CA PRO A 664 -41.90 21.10 0.28
C PRO A 664 -42.34 20.90 -1.19
N LYS A 665 -43.62 20.57 -1.39
CA LYS A 665 -44.24 20.51 -2.72
C LYS A 665 -44.27 21.91 -3.35
N ALA A 666 -43.93 22.03 -4.63
CA ALA A 666 -44.07 23.30 -5.36
C ALA A 666 -45.55 23.61 -5.60
N SER A 667 -46.04 24.72 -5.05
CA SER A 667 -47.38 25.24 -5.32
C SER A 667 -47.49 25.64 -6.79
N SER A 668 -48.30 24.93 -7.56
CA SER A 668 -48.49 25.12 -9.00
C SER A 668 -49.27 26.40 -9.28
N SER A 669 -48.58 27.54 -9.33
CA SER A 669 -49.17 28.80 -9.79
C SER A 669 -48.14 29.68 -10.52
N SER A 670 -47.54 29.16 -11.58
CA SER A 670 -46.94 29.97 -12.66
C SER A 670 -46.73 29.09 -13.89
N SER A 671 -47.73 29.10 -14.78
CA SER A 671 -47.64 28.49 -16.11
C SER A 671 -46.71 29.31 -17.00
N VAL A 672 -45.45 28.89 -17.15
CA VAL A 672 -44.68 29.15 -18.36
C VAL A 672 -43.96 27.88 -18.78
N SER A 673 -44.31 27.42 -19.97
CA SER A 673 -43.84 26.21 -20.65
C SER A 673 -42.34 26.23 -20.92
N ASN A 674 -41.63 25.17 -20.52
CA ASN A 674 -40.61 24.53 -21.36
C ASN A 674 -40.39 23.08 -20.93
N ALA A 675 -40.46 22.19 -21.91
CA ALA A 675 -40.42 20.75 -21.77
C ALA A 675 -38.97 20.22 -21.71
N ASN A 676 -38.77 19.22 -20.83
CA ASN A 676 -37.85 18.08 -20.89
C ASN A 676 -37.05 17.86 -19.59
N VAL A 677 -37.68 17.22 -18.58
CA VAL A 677 -36.98 16.30 -17.67
C VAL A 677 -37.94 15.16 -17.29
N SER A 678 -37.36 13.96 -17.25
CA SER A 678 -37.97 12.65 -16.97
C SER A 678 -38.78 12.56 -15.67
N SER A 679 -39.86 11.78 -15.79
CA SER A 679 -40.87 11.41 -14.79
C SER A 679 -40.35 11.04 -13.40
N GLY A 680 -40.74 11.84 -12.42
CA GLY A 680 -40.77 11.51 -10.99
C GLY A 680 -41.89 12.31 -10.32
N ASP A 681 -42.82 11.60 -9.71
CA ASP A 681 -44.03 12.08 -9.01
C ASP A 681 -43.76 13.31 -8.10
N PRO A 682 -44.58 14.39 -8.09
CA PRO A 682 -44.31 15.60 -7.31
C PRO A 682 -44.78 15.45 -5.85
N GLY A 683 -44.30 14.40 -5.18
CA GLY A 683 -44.48 14.16 -3.76
C GLY A 683 -43.40 14.85 -2.91
N ASN A 684 -43.66 15.04 -1.61
CA ASN A 684 -42.66 15.54 -0.66
C ASN A 684 -41.39 14.68 -0.73
N ARG A 685 -40.23 15.29 -1.02
CA ARG A 685 -38.95 14.59 -1.09
C ARG A 685 -38.21 14.75 0.23
N VAL A 686 -37.79 13.63 0.81
CA VAL A 686 -36.98 13.59 2.03
C VAL A 686 -35.58 13.13 1.65
N LEU A 687 -34.58 13.98 1.90
CA LEU A 687 -33.18 13.68 1.66
C LEU A 687 -32.44 13.46 2.99
N PRO A 688 -31.34 12.70 3.01
CA PRO A 688 -30.45 12.70 4.17
C PRO A 688 -29.93 14.13 4.40
N MET A 689 -29.85 14.56 5.65
CA MET A 689 -29.34 15.89 5.98
C MET A 689 -27.84 15.96 5.62
N PRO A 690 -27.42 16.93 4.79
CA PRO A 690 -26.00 17.11 4.48
C PRO A 690 -25.25 17.57 5.74
N GLN A 691 -23.94 17.37 5.79
CA GLN A 691 -23.15 17.88 6.92
C GLN A 691 -23.21 19.40 6.98
N ARG A 692 -23.25 20.04 5.82
CA ARG A 692 -23.34 21.49 5.66
C ARG A 692 -24.31 21.85 4.54
N LEU A 693 -25.14 22.84 4.80
CA LEU A 693 -26.11 23.34 3.82
C LEU A 693 -25.68 24.71 3.33
N GLY A 694 -25.71 24.90 2.01
CA GLY A 694 -25.52 26.17 1.35
C GLY A 694 -26.84 26.78 0.88
N ILE A 695 -26.97 28.09 0.97
CA ILE A 695 -28.07 28.85 0.38
C ILE A 695 -27.48 29.88 -0.57
N CYS A 696 -27.98 29.92 -1.81
CA CYS A 696 -27.69 30.99 -2.75
C CYS A 696 -28.96 31.79 -3.04
N LEU A 697 -28.94 33.08 -2.71
CA LEU A 697 -29.98 34.01 -3.11
C LEU A 697 -29.53 34.74 -4.37
N ASP A 698 -30.31 34.60 -5.44
CA ASP A 698 -30.22 35.42 -6.64
C ASP A 698 -31.33 36.46 -6.57
N TYR A 699 -30.97 37.65 -6.07
CA TYR A 699 -31.92 38.74 -5.87
C TYR A 699 -32.50 39.20 -7.21
N ASP A 700 -31.64 39.29 -8.22
CA ASP A 700 -31.96 39.82 -9.55
C ASP A 700 -32.82 38.84 -10.35
N ALA A 701 -32.60 37.53 -10.19
CA ALA A 701 -33.43 36.49 -10.80
C ALA A 701 -34.66 36.10 -9.96
N HIS A 702 -34.87 36.72 -8.79
CA HIS A 702 -35.96 36.40 -7.87
C HIS A 702 -36.01 34.92 -7.46
N ARG A 703 -34.86 34.30 -7.19
CA ARG A 703 -34.74 32.87 -6.90
C ARG A 703 -33.81 32.58 -5.73
N VAL A 704 -34.15 31.56 -4.95
CA VAL A 704 -33.30 31.00 -3.90
C VAL A 704 -33.01 29.52 -4.21
N TYR A 705 -31.76 29.13 -4.02
CA TYR A 705 -31.25 27.80 -4.27
C TYR A 705 -30.63 27.24 -2.98
N PHE A 706 -30.84 25.95 -2.74
CA PHE A 706 -30.31 25.24 -1.59
C PHE A 706 -29.34 24.17 -2.09
N TYR A 707 -28.13 24.14 -1.54
CA TYR A 707 -27.04 23.29 -1.97
C TYR A 707 -26.57 22.39 -0.83
N ASP A 708 -26.06 21.21 -1.19
CA ASP A 708 -25.11 20.50 -0.36
C ASP A 708 -23.76 21.23 -0.48
N ALA A 709 -23.31 21.86 0.60
CA ALA A 709 -22.13 22.72 0.59
C ALA A 709 -20.81 21.94 0.41
N ASP A 710 -20.79 20.63 0.64
CA ASP A 710 -19.60 19.80 0.46
C ASP A 710 -19.39 19.43 -1.02
N THR A 711 -20.49 19.18 -1.74
CA THR A 711 -20.46 18.74 -3.15
C THR A 711 -20.85 19.84 -4.14
N MET A 712 -21.34 20.99 -3.66
CA MET A 712 -22.01 22.05 -4.42
C MET A 712 -23.16 21.53 -5.31
N ARG A 713 -23.81 20.45 -4.89
CA ARG A 713 -24.98 19.91 -5.60
C ARG A 713 -26.22 20.69 -5.20
N CYS A 714 -26.93 21.25 -6.18
CA CYS A 714 -28.24 21.87 -5.95
C CYS A 714 -29.26 20.80 -5.50
N LEU A 715 -29.83 21.00 -4.32
CA LEU A 715 -30.82 20.13 -3.68
C LEU A 715 -32.24 20.59 -3.98
N PHE A 716 -32.48 21.91 -3.95
CA PHE A 716 -33.80 22.51 -4.14
C PHE A 716 -33.69 23.96 -4.63
N GLU A 717 -34.63 24.40 -5.45
CA GLU A 717 -34.76 25.80 -5.87
C GLU A 717 -36.21 26.27 -5.72
N ARG A 718 -36.40 27.56 -5.39
CA ARG A 718 -37.73 28.17 -5.25
C ARG A 718 -37.69 29.64 -5.68
N GLN A 719 -38.79 30.12 -6.24
CA GLN A 719 -38.97 31.55 -6.54
C GLN A 719 -39.25 32.32 -5.24
N VAL A 720 -38.64 33.49 -5.09
CA VAL A 720 -38.80 34.38 -3.94
C VAL A 720 -39.16 35.78 -4.38
N ASP A 721 -40.00 36.45 -3.61
CA ASP A 721 -40.37 37.85 -3.84
C ASP A 721 -39.32 38.77 -3.22
N CYS A 722 -38.59 39.50 -4.06
CA CYS A 722 -37.53 40.45 -3.65
C CYS A 722 -38.04 41.89 -3.71
N SER A 723 -39.18 42.18 -3.11
CA SER A 723 -39.80 43.51 -3.06
C SER A 723 -39.16 44.47 -2.04
N GLY A 724 -38.17 44.01 -1.27
CA GLY A 724 -37.44 44.76 -0.24
C GLY A 724 -36.12 44.08 0.13
N THR A 725 -35.50 44.47 1.24
CA THR A 725 -34.23 43.89 1.68
C THR A 725 -34.44 42.46 2.18
N MET A 726 -33.69 41.51 1.62
CA MET A 726 -33.76 40.09 1.98
C MET A 726 -32.72 39.74 3.04
N PHE A 727 -33.11 38.97 4.05
CA PHE A 727 -32.24 38.53 5.13
C PHE A 727 -32.16 37.00 5.17
N PRO A 728 -30.99 36.41 5.45
CA PRO A 728 -30.89 35.02 5.88
C PRO A 728 -31.77 34.79 7.11
N ALA A 729 -32.58 33.74 7.09
CA ALA A 729 -33.57 33.50 8.13
C ALA A 729 -33.60 32.04 8.60
N PHE A 730 -33.80 31.88 9.90
CA PHE A 730 -33.73 30.61 10.62
C PHE A 730 -34.88 30.51 11.62
N GLY A 731 -35.54 29.37 11.70
CA GLY A 731 -36.56 29.06 12.70
C GLY A 731 -36.19 27.80 13.46
N LEU A 732 -36.05 27.87 14.77
CA LEU A 732 -35.56 26.76 15.59
C LEU A 732 -36.67 26.23 16.50
N MET A 733 -36.73 24.90 16.66
CA MET A 733 -37.61 24.24 17.61
C MET A 733 -36.91 23.06 18.27
N GLY A 734 -37.12 22.89 19.57
CA GLY A 734 -36.73 21.70 20.32
C GLY A 734 -35.23 21.44 20.33
N SER A 735 -34.44 22.29 20.98
CA SER A 735 -32.97 22.13 21.04
C SER A 735 -32.29 22.16 19.67
N GLY A 736 -32.92 22.82 18.69
CA GLY A 736 -32.30 23.10 17.40
C GLY A 736 -31.07 23.99 17.57
N LYS A 737 -29.97 23.66 16.88
CA LYS A 737 -28.73 24.43 16.90
C LYS A 737 -28.18 24.64 15.50
N VAL A 738 -27.88 25.90 15.19
CA VAL A 738 -27.31 26.33 13.91
C VAL A 738 -26.01 27.07 14.15
N GLN A 739 -24.99 26.72 13.38
CA GLN A 739 -23.69 27.36 13.39
C GLN A 739 -23.34 27.85 11.99
N LEU A 740 -23.04 29.14 11.84
CA LEU A 740 -22.56 29.73 10.60
C LEU A 740 -21.12 29.26 10.33
N GLU A 741 -20.79 29.03 9.06
CA GLU A 741 -19.41 28.70 8.67
C GLU A 741 -18.53 29.96 8.74
N GLU A 742 -17.33 29.83 9.32
CA GLU A 742 -16.33 30.90 9.31
C GLU A 742 -15.76 31.02 7.90
N PHE A 743 -16.25 31.99 7.13
CA PHE A 743 -15.69 32.28 5.81
C PHE A 743 -14.33 32.97 6.00
N ILE A 744 -13.32 32.43 5.32
CA ILE A 744 -11.87 32.69 5.52
C ILE A 744 -11.46 34.17 5.41
N THR A 745 -12.35 35.09 5.03
CA THR A 745 -12.07 36.50 4.80
C THR A 745 -11.99 37.40 6.05
N ALA A 746 -12.12 36.89 7.28
CA ALA A 746 -12.09 37.76 8.48
C ALA A 746 -10.80 37.72 9.33
N LYS A 747 -9.89 36.74 9.19
CA LYS A 747 -8.83 36.52 10.21
C LYS A 747 -7.46 36.02 9.74
N LYS A 748 -6.94 36.49 8.60
CA LYS A 748 -5.50 36.37 8.30
C LYS A 748 -4.89 37.66 7.75
N LEU A 749 -5.03 38.73 8.53
CA LEU A 749 -4.08 39.85 8.53
C LEU A 749 -3.68 40.08 9.99
N THR A 750 -2.78 39.24 10.49
CA THR A 750 -1.84 39.44 11.62
C THR A 750 -1.41 38.06 12.11
N PHE A 751 -0.25 37.61 11.67
CA PHE A 751 0.83 37.11 12.53
C PHE A 751 2.11 37.04 11.68
#